data_AF-A0AAW0UBK7-F1
#
_entry.id   AF-A0AAW0UBK7-F1
#
_cell.length_a   1.000
_cell.length_b   1.000
_cell.length_c   1.000
_cell.angle_alpha   90.00
_cell.angle_beta   90.00
_cell.angle_gamma   90.00
#
_symmetry.space_group_name_H-M   'P 1'
#
loop_
_entity.id
_entity.type
_entity.pdbx_description
1 polymer ?
#
loop_
_entity_poly.entity_id
_entity_poly.type
_entity_poly.pdbx_seq_one_letter_code
_entity_poly.pdbx_strand_id
1 'polypeptide(L)'
;MSGEEVDKAVDFLVKNVNTRPKDLPSSEVKEAVVKLEEAALGGLSSSTILTLAQKIVFAKGYDTVIRRRLLYCLIPEGQDFPLQVVPLAVSSAAIKNVNVTWQYAVLSWLEGMLEFGIIHSSEPLIHICYTTIFNLTSSLTLSSVASRILYHITVRQDVTPNRVQVLMRLRLKPGFDASASFVLRLYHLFRPDFVAGQLADRTVVTRLPQALKTKLLQARLRLQGAAGDLEDLEGKDRVWRDGAKVEKMNIYQRNTAVPQPQFNIYTLTVEEKKSRPVYVTQYQRFAEMVRGMDEWERWVWPTNPAAHLACPVVVPLFRPHQVEVQVGLTNWLEVALRTELVEVISAPSKERQDKLLSTAHELCFSHAASLPVISNFLLELIPRWNHHDNLEKVVRLLEYVSYTSAASLCYGVLPVVSQLMIGQPLIIWCRMVESVTAMACHWLITAHQEKANVTPDGHDWPQQQEYSSALLGTWFLTQKLERMFLLGVLDFQSHPLAVHHILDYYSQLDMYSEELDLPLVFCPPPILTLNIITNADLALTHRLGHILARMKNRLETLKRMMEEGCEEPILLDSLNGMHEVNECVLIFLTGVLEGTALSESWKKRLDNFYPFELLEDVKAGKHAAKFAAVTHALPYLPFFGRALTEIGREWTQTEFKEVRAAVLADLSAAGLTGIEVCNKAFLKEVKEKEEAEGTRKEESVA
;
A
#
# COMPACT_ATOMS: atom_id res chain seq x y z
N MET A 1 -38.66 -22.87 -31.66
CA MET A 1 -40.13 -23.05 -31.60
C MET A 1 -40.76 -21.72 -31.23
N SER A 2 -41.97 -21.41 -31.70
CA SER A 2 -42.63 -20.16 -31.29
C SER A 2 -43.06 -20.29 -29.81
N GLY A 3 -42.98 -19.20 -29.02
CA GLY A 3 -43.38 -19.22 -27.60
C GLY A 3 -44.83 -19.71 -27.39
N GLU A 4 -45.67 -19.49 -28.40
CA GLU A 4 -47.08 -19.90 -28.42
C GLU A 4 -47.28 -21.43 -28.41
N GLU A 5 -46.34 -22.21 -28.98
CA GLU A 5 -46.38 -23.68 -28.96
C GLU A 5 -45.98 -24.25 -27.60
N VAL A 6 -45.06 -23.58 -26.91
CA VAL A 6 -44.61 -23.95 -25.57
C VAL A 6 -45.74 -23.71 -24.56
N ASP A 7 -46.42 -22.57 -24.63
CA ASP A 7 -47.54 -22.25 -23.74
C ASP A 7 -48.73 -23.19 -23.95
N LYS A 8 -49.05 -23.57 -25.20
CA LYS A 8 -50.08 -24.58 -25.51
C LYS A 8 -49.75 -25.94 -24.89
N ALA A 9 -48.48 -26.36 -24.93
CA ALA A 9 -48.03 -27.62 -24.32
C ALA A 9 -48.12 -27.57 -22.78
N VAL A 10 -47.76 -26.44 -22.17
CA VAL A 10 -47.86 -26.23 -20.71
C VAL A 10 -49.32 -26.21 -20.25
N ASP A 11 -50.19 -25.49 -20.96
CA ASP A 11 -51.62 -25.43 -20.65
C ASP A 11 -52.31 -26.79 -20.80
N PHE A 12 -51.92 -27.58 -21.81
CA PHE A 12 -52.39 -28.95 -21.97
C PHE A 12 -51.99 -29.84 -20.79
N LEU A 13 -50.74 -29.74 -20.33
CA LEU A 13 -50.27 -30.50 -19.16
C LEU A 13 -50.95 -30.03 -17.87
N VAL A 14 -51.11 -28.73 -17.65
CA VAL A 14 -51.79 -28.19 -16.46
C VAL A 14 -53.25 -28.65 -16.37
N LYS A 15 -53.98 -28.66 -17.49
CA LYS A 15 -55.39 -29.13 -17.52
C LYS A 15 -55.53 -30.62 -17.21
N ASN A 16 -54.52 -31.42 -17.52
CA ASN A 16 -54.52 -32.87 -17.37
C ASN A 16 -53.76 -33.38 -16.12
N VAL A 17 -53.39 -32.52 -15.17
CA VAL A 17 -52.68 -32.94 -13.93
C VAL A 17 -53.57 -33.83 -13.04
N ASN A 18 -54.88 -33.56 -12.99
CA ASN A 18 -55.83 -34.21 -12.08
C ASN A 18 -56.68 -35.30 -12.77
N THR A 19 -56.44 -35.61 -14.04
CA THR A 19 -57.18 -36.67 -14.74
C THR A 19 -56.71 -38.04 -14.26
N ARG A 20 -57.65 -39.00 -14.17
CA ARG A 20 -57.33 -40.34 -13.67
C ARG A 20 -56.33 -41.01 -14.62
N PRO A 21 -55.41 -41.86 -14.12
CA PRO A 21 -54.39 -42.51 -14.97
C PRO A 21 -54.94 -43.32 -16.15
N LYS A 22 -56.20 -43.77 -16.07
CA LYS A 22 -56.89 -44.53 -17.12
C LYS A 22 -57.45 -43.66 -18.25
N ASP A 23 -57.71 -42.38 -17.98
CA ASP A 23 -58.32 -41.41 -18.90
C ASP A 23 -57.27 -40.44 -19.46
N LEU A 24 -55.99 -40.67 -19.15
CA LEU A 24 -54.88 -39.82 -19.55
C LEU A 24 -54.44 -40.19 -20.98
N PRO A 25 -54.46 -39.26 -21.96
CA PRO A 25 -54.00 -39.54 -23.31
C PRO A 25 -52.47 -39.73 -23.33
N SER A 26 -52.01 -40.97 -23.12
CA SER A 26 -50.59 -41.27 -22.92
C SER A 26 -49.71 -40.91 -24.13
N SER A 27 -50.27 -40.85 -25.35
CA SER A 27 -49.54 -40.44 -26.55
C SER A 27 -49.31 -38.92 -26.57
N GLU A 28 -50.37 -38.15 -26.33
CA GLU A 28 -50.33 -36.68 -26.35
C GLU A 28 -49.51 -36.10 -25.19
N VAL A 29 -49.55 -36.73 -24.01
CA VAL A 29 -48.69 -36.33 -22.88
C VAL A 29 -47.22 -36.56 -23.20
N LYS A 30 -46.87 -37.66 -23.90
CA LYS A 30 -45.48 -37.92 -24.31
C LYS A 30 -45.02 -36.92 -25.36
N GLU A 31 -45.88 -36.58 -26.33
CA GLU A 31 -45.60 -35.58 -27.35
C GLU A 31 -45.38 -34.18 -26.74
N ALA A 32 -46.25 -33.77 -25.81
CA ALA A 32 -46.11 -32.49 -25.10
C ALA A 32 -44.80 -32.41 -24.29
N VAL A 33 -44.38 -33.50 -23.65
CA VAL A 33 -43.11 -33.56 -22.91
C VAL A 33 -41.90 -33.48 -23.85
N VAL A 34 -41.95 -34.12 -25.03
CA VAL A 34 -40.87 -34.04 -26.04
C VAL A 34 -40.74 -32.61 -26.58
N LYS A 35 -41.85 -31.94 -26.90
CA LYS A 35 -41.86 -30.53 -27.33
C LYS A 35 -41.23 -29.63 -26.27
N LEU A 36 -41.53 -29.85 -24.98
CA LEU A 36 -40.91 -29.09 -23.90
C LEU A 36 -39.42 -29.38 -23.71
N GLU A 37 -38.98 -30.61 -23.96
CA GLU A 37 -37.55 -30.96 -23.93
C GLU A 37 -36.76 -30.28 -25.04
N GLU A 38 -37.35 -30.17 -26.24
CA GLU A 38 -36.77 -29.44 -27.38
C GLU A 38 -36.74 -27.93 -27.12
N ALA A 39 -37.82 -27.37 -26.56
CA ALA A 39 -37.87 -25.95 -26.17
C ALA A 39 -36.80 -25.61 -25.11
N ALA A 40 -36.61 -26.49 -24.11
CA ALA A 40 -35.69 -26.26 -23.01
C ALA A 40 -34.20 -26.18 -23.43
N LEU A 41 -33.83 -26.62 -24.65
CA LEU A 41 -32.49 -26.41 -25.20
C LEU A 41 -32.21 -24.92 -25.48
N GLY A 42 -33.24 -24.19 -25.91
CA GLY A 42 -33.21 -22.73 -26.09
C GLY A 42 -33.44 -21.94 -24.80
N GLY A 43 -33.87 -22.61 -23.73
CA GLY A 43 -34.28 -22.02 -22.45
C GLY A 43 -35.77 -21.69 -22.40
N LEU A 44 -36.32 -21.63 -21.19
CA LEU A 44 -37.73 -21.31 -20.92
C LEU A 44 -37.86 -19.96 -20.19
N SER A 45 -38.97 -19.27 -20.43
CA SER A 45 -39.28 -18.03 -19.71
C SER A 45 -39.52 -18.26 -18.21
N SER A 46 -39.23 -17.26 -17.37
CA SER A 46 -39.33 -17.38 -15.91
C SER A 46 -40.77 -17.64 -15.43
N SER A 47 -41.78 -17.11 -16.13
CA SER A 47 -43.20 -17.37 -15.86
C SER A 47 -43.61 -18.81 -16.20
N THR A 48 -43.09 -19.36 -17.29
CA THR A 48 -43.34 -20.73 -17.72
C THR A 48 -42.68 -21.72 -16.75
N ILE A 49 -41.44 -21.46 -16.32
CA ILE A 49 -40.71 -22.26 -15.32
C ILE A 49 -41.48 -22.32 -13.99
N LEU A 50 -41.97 -21.17 -13.51
CA LEU A 50 -42.70 -21.10 -12.25
C LEU A 50 -44.01 -21.89 -12.31
N THR A 51 -44.76 -21.76 -13.40
CA THR A 51 -46.03 -22.48 -13.60
C THR A 51 -45.81 -23.99 -13.69
N LEU A 52 -44.79 -24.42 -14.44
CA LEU A 52 -44.45 -25.83 -14.63
C LEU A 52 -43.93 -26.45 -13.32
N ALA A 53 -43.12 -25.72 -12.56
CA ALA A 53 -42.64 -26.15 -11.26
C ALA A 53 -43.78 -26.34 -10.25
N GLN A 54 -44.64 -25.33 -10.08
CA GLN A 54 -45.69 -25.33 -9.06
C GLN A 54 -46.84 -26.30 -9.38
N LYS A 55 -47.32 -26.31 -10.62
CA LYS A 55 -48.54 -27.04 -10.99
C LYS A 55 -48.29 -28.47 -11.46
N ILE A 56 -47.09 -28.80 -11.92
CA ILE A 56 -46.80 -30.08 -12.58
C ILE A 56 -45.66 -30.84 -11.89
N VAL A 57 -44.46 -30.26 -11.79
CA VAL A 57 -43.24 -30.99 -11.35
C VAL A 57 -43.31 -31.35 -9.87
N PHE A 58 -43.69 -30.41 -9.01
CA PHE A 58 -43.79 -30.63 -7.56
C PHE A 58 -45.21 -30.98 -7.09
N ALA A 59 -46.19 -31.02 -8.01
CA ALA A 59 -47.54 -31.47 -7.75
C ALA A 59 -47.68 -33.01 -7.80
N LYS A 60 -48.74 -33.53 -7.17
CA LYS A 60 -49.11 -34.95 -7.23
C LYS A 60 -50.08 -35.15 -8.40
N GLY A 61 -49.57 -35.53 -9.57
CA GLY A 61 -50.43 -35.81 -10.75
C GLY A 61 -49.80 -36.80 -11.72
N TYR A 62 -48.56 -36.53 -12.16
CA TYR A 62 -47.86 -37.38 -13.12
C TYR A 62 -46.91 -38.39 -12.48
N ASP A 63 -46.58 -39.45 -13.23
CA ASP A 63 -45.58 -40.43 -12.79
C ASP A 63 -44.18 -39.79 -12.60
N THR A 64 -43.36 -40.42 -11.77
CA THR A 64 -42.01 -40.00 -11.40
C THR A 64 -41.08 -39.89 -12.62
N VAL A 65 -41.27 -40.73 -13.65
CA VAL A 65 -40.46 -40.67 -14.87
C VAL A 65 -40.72 -39.38 -15.65
N ILE A 66 -41.99 -39.00 -15.80
CA ILE A 66 -42.40 -37.78 -16.51
C ILE A 66 -41.96 -36.55 -15.73
N ARG A 67 -42.20 -36.52 -14.42
CA ARG A 67 -41.78 -35.41 -13.56
C ARG A 67 -40.27 -35.18 -13.57
N ARG A 68 -39.46 -36.25 -13.63
CA ARG A 68 -37.99 -36.15 -13.70
C ARG A 68 -37.53 -35.55 -15.03
N ARG A 69 -38.16 -35.94 -16.15
CA ARG A 69 -37.87 -35.36 -17.48
C ARG A 69 -38.16 -33.86 -17.48
N LEU A 70 -39.32 -33.48 -16.96
CA LEU A 70 -39.75 -32.08 -16.85
C LEU A 70 -38.89 -31.27 -15.87
N LEU A 71 -38.43 -31.86 -14.76
CA LEU A 71 -37.50 -31.23 -13.81
C LEU A 71 -36.21 -30.78 -14.51
N TYR A 72 -35.64 -31.62 -15.39
CA TYR A 72 -34.42 -31.29 -16.14
C TYR A 72 -34.65 -30.29 -17.28
N CYS A 73 -35.90 -29.88 -17.53
CA CYS A 73 -36.25 -28.84 -18.50
C CYS A 73 -36.35 -27.45 -17.86
N LEU A 74 -36.27 -27.33 -16.51
CA LEU A 74 -36.30 -26.07 -15.79
C LEU A 74 -34.98 -25.30 -15.95
N ILE A 75 -34.74 -24.80 -17.16
CA ILE A 75 -33.53 -24.05 -17.56
C ILE A 75 -33.99 -22.68 -18.08
N PRO A 76 -33.50 -21.56 -17.54
CA PRO A 76 -33.97 -20.24 -17.91
C PRO A 76 -33.48 -19.81 -19.30
N GLU A 77 -34.29 -19.03 -20.02
CA GLU A 77 -33.90 -18.38 -21.27
C GLU A 77 -32.91 -17.24 -21.03
N GLY A 78 -33.10 -16.44 -19.97
CA GLY A 78 -32.19 -15.36 -19.58
C GLY A 78 -31.49 -15.61 -18.24
N GLN A 79 -30.90 -14.54 -17.69
CA GLN A 79 -30.21 -14.59 -16.40
C GLN A 79 -31.17 -14.70 -15.19
N ASP A 80 -32.46 -14.46 -15.40
CA ASP A 80 -33.48 -14.40 -14.35
C ASP A 80 -34.18 -15.75 -14.11
N PHE A 81 -33.74 -16.49 -13.09
CA PHE A 81 -34.39 -17.72 -12.63
C PHE A 81 -35.42 -17.46 -11.52
N PRO A 82 -36.65 -18.03 -11.56
CA PRO A 82 -37.64 -17.85 -10.50
C PRO A 82 -37.25 -18.57 -9.19
N LEU A 83 -36.63 -17.84 -8.27
CA LEU A 83 -36.06 -18.38 -7.02
C LEU A 83 -37.09 -19.03 -6.08
N GLN A 84 -38.40 -18.74 -6.23
CA GLN A 84 -39.46 -19.38 -5.45
C GLN A 84 -39.56 -20.89 -5.70
N VAL A 85 -38.97 -21.39 -6.80
CA VAL A 85 -38.90 -22.81 -7.13
C VAL A 85 -37.96 -23.58 -6.19
N VAL A 86 -36.92 -22.93 -5.64
CA VAL A 86 -35.90 -23.61 -4.81
C VAL A 86 -36.48 -24.12 -3.48
N PRO A 87 -37.22 -23.32 -2.67
CA PRO A 87 -37.86 -23.82 -1.46
C PRO A 87 -38.91 -24.92 -1.74
N LEU A 88 -39.62 -24.83 -2.87
CA LEU A 88 -40.57 -25.87 -3.30
C LEU A 88 -39.85 -27.18 -3.64
N ALA A 89 -38.72 -27.11 -4.33
CA ALA A 89 -37.89 -28.27 -4.64
C ALA A 89 -37.36 -28.94 -3.37
N VAL A 90 -36.73 -28.17 -2.48
CA VAL A 90 -36.16 -28.70 -1.23
C VAL A 90 -37.24 -29.27 -0.31
N SER A 91 -38.38 -28.60 -0.17
CA SER A 91 -39.49 -29.12 0.64
C SER A 91 -40.06 -30.41 0.06
N SER A 92 -40.20 -30.52 -1.27
CA SER A 92 -40.67 -31.75 -1.92
C SER A 92 -39.73 -32.95 -1.70
N ALA A 93 -38.42 -32.70 -1.66
CA ALA A 93 -37.40 -33.71 -1.41
C ALA A 93 -37.33 -34.12 0.07
N ALA A 94 -37.67 -33.22 1.00
CA ALA A 94 -37.57 -33.43 2.43
C ALA A 94 -38.76 -34.19 3.07
N ILE A 95 -39.82 -34.48 2.30
CA ILE A 95 -40.98 -35.23 2.80
C ILE A 95 -40.59 -36.71 3.03
N LYS A 96 -40.91 -37.23 4.23
CA LYS A 96 -40.49 -38.57 4.71
C LYS A 96 -40.99 -39.78 3.89
N ASN A 97 -42.01 -39.61 3.04
CA ASN A 97 -42.68 -40.70 2.31
C ASN A 97 -42.59 -40.57 0.78
N VAL A 98 -41.53 -39.95 0.27
CA VAL A 98 -41.33 -39.74 -1.17
C VAL A 98 -40.29 -40.73 -1.71
N ASN A 99 -40.45 -41.13 -2.99
CA ASN A 99 -39.52 -42.03 -3.66
C ASN A 99 -38.08 -41.46 -3.62
N VAL A 100 -37.12 -42.27 -3.15
CA VAL A 100 -35.70 -41.89 -3.05
C VAL A 100 -35.12 -41.48 -4.41
N THR A 101 -35.57 -42.11 -5.51
CA THR A 101 -35.16 -41.74 -6.87
C THR A 101 -35.60 -40.32 -7.25
N TRP A 102 -36.77 -39.89 -6.77
CA TRP A 102 -37.25 -38.53 -6.94
C TRP A 102 -36.46 -37.54 -6.09
N GLN A 103 -36.25 -37.86 -4.81
CA GLN A 103 -35.45 -37.03 -3.90
C GLN A 103 -34.04 -36.80 -4.45
N TYR A 104 -33.39 -37.86 -4.94
CA TYR A 104 -32.09 -37.76 -5.60
C TYR A 104 -32.13 -36.88 -6.85
N ALA A 105 -33.12 -37.07 -7.74
CA ALA A 105 -33.24 -36.26 -8.95
C ALA A 105 -33.41 -34.77 -8.65
N VAL A 106 -34.21 -34.41 -7.65
CA VAL A 106 -34.43 -33.02 -7.22
C VAL A 106 -33.16 -32.41 -6.62
N LEU A 107 -32.46 -33.15 -5.75
CA LEU A 107 -31.23 -32.66 -5.13
C LEU A 107 -30.07 -32.57 -6.15
N SER A 108 -29.93 -33.53 -7.07
CA SER A 108 -28.93 -33.46 -8.15
C SER A 108 -29.22 -32.34 -9.14
N TRP A 109 -30.50 -32.03 -9.38
CA TRP A 109 -30.89 -30.85 -10.16
C TRP A 109 -30.46 -29.56 -9.47
N LEU A 110 -30.77 -29.40 -8.18
CA LEU A 110 -30.38 -28.21 -7.41
C LEU A 110 -28.86 -28.06 -7.32
N GLU A 111 -28.15 -29.16 -7.10
CA GLU A 111 -26.68 -29.18 -7.11
C GLU A 111 -26.13 -28.68 -8.45
N GLY A 112 -26.63 -29.18 -9.57
CA GLY A 112 -26.20 -28.74 -10.89
C GLY A 112 -26.51 -27.26 -11.16
N MET A 113 -27.67 -26.77 -10.74
CA MET A 113 -28.00 -25.34 -10.85
C MET A 113 -26.98 -24.45 -10.13
N LEU A 114 -26.47 -24.89 -8.98
CA LEU A 114 -25.46 -24.19 -8.18
C LEU A 114 -24.04 -24.36 -8.74
N GLU A 115 -23.67 -25.56 -9.18
CA GLU A 115 -22.33 -25.85 -9.73
C GLU A 115 -22.08 -25.12 -11.05
N PHE A 116 -23.10 -25.02 -11.92
CA PHE A 116 -23.01 -24.35 -13.21
C PHE A 116 -23.32 -22.84 -13.15
N GLY A 117 -23.57 -22.29 -11.97
CA GLY A 117 -23.76 -20.84 -11.78
C GLY A 117 -25.05 -20.29 -12.40
N ILE A 118 -26.08 -21.12 -12.58
CA ILE A 118 -27.41 -20.67 -13.03
C ILE A 118 -28.15 -20.01 -11.87
N ILE A 119 -27.91 -20.49 -10.65
CA ILE A 119 -28.43 -19.91 -9.41
C ILE A 119 -27.24 -19.52 -8.52
N HIS A 120 -27.24 -18.29 -8.02
CA HIS A 120 -26.18 -17.79 -7.16
C HIS A 120 -26.38 -18.25 -5.70
N SER A 121 -25.29 -18.65 -5.05
CA SER A 121 -25.31 -19.07 -3.65
C SER A 121 -25.66 -17.94 -2.67
N SER A 122 -25.54 -16.67 -3.10
CA SER A 122 -25.84 -15.47 -2.30
C SER A 122 -27.34 -15.21 -2.09
N GLU A 123 -28.22 -15.95 -2.77
CA GLU A 123 -29.66 -15.70 -2.72
C GLU A 123 -30.27 -16.14 -1.37
N PRO A 124 -31.03 -15.27 -0.69
CA PRO A 124 -31.53 -15.52 0.67
C PRO A 124 -32.51 -16.72 0.72
N LEU A 125 -33.28 -16.95 -0.33
CA LEU A 125 -34.25 -18.06 -0.41
C LEU A 125 -33.56 -19.44 -0.38
N ILE A 126 -32.32 -19.54 -0.83
CA ILE A 126 -31.52 -20.77 -0.81
C ILE A 126 -30.98 -21.00 0.60
N HIS A 127 -30.50 -19.95 1.26
CA HIS A 127 -30.01 -20.04 2.65
C HIS A 127 -31.11 -20.42 3.64
N ILE A 128 -32.37 -20.02 3.42
CA ILE A 128 -33.52 -20.50 4.24
C ILE A 128 -33.60 -22.04 4.23
N CYS A 129 -33.24 -22.67 3.12
CA CYS A 129 -33.29 -24.13 2.97
C CYS A 129 -32.12 -24.86 3.64
N TYR A 130 -31.12 -24.14 4.18
CA TYR A 130 -29.88 -24.70 4.71
C TYR A 130 -30.13 -25.79 5.77
N THR A 131 -30.96 -25.50 6.77
CA THR A 131 -31.26 -26.45 7.86
C THR A 131 -31.95 -27.71 7.35
N THR A 132 -32.84 -27.57 6.36
CA THR A 132 -33.54 -28.71 5.75
C THR A 132 -32.56 -29.59 4.98
N ILE A 133 -31.67 -29.00 4.19
CA ILE A 133 -30.62 -29.74 3.46
C ILE A 133 -29.63 -30.38 4.44
N PHE A 134 -29.28 -29.69 5.52
CA PHE A 134 -28.44 -30.23 6.59
C PHE A 134 -29.07 -31.47 7.22
N ASN A 135 -30.38 -31.47 7.48
CA ASN A 135 -31.07 -32.65 8.01
C ASN A 135 -31.04 -33.85 7.03
N LEU A 136 -31.05 -33.61 5.72
CA LEU A 136 -30.94 -34.66 4.70
C LEU A 136 -29.57 -35.38 4.71
N THR A 137 -28.54 -34.79 5.31
CA THR A 137 -27.23 -35.44 5.49
C THR A 137 -27.28 -36.69 6.38
N SER A 138 -28.33 -36.81 7.21
CA SER A 138 -28.55 -37.98 8.07
C SER A 138 -29.09 -39.19 7.30
N SER A 139 -29.52 -39.01 6.04
CA SER A 139 -29.99 -40.11 5.18
C SER A 139 -28.84 -40.72 4.39
N LEU A 140 -28.67 -42.04 4.46
CA LEU A 140 -27.55 -42.75 3.82
C LEU A 140 -27.53 -42.57 2.29
N THR A 141 -28.70 -42.48 1.66
CA THR A 141 -28.83 -42.38 0.20
C THR A 141 -28.67 -40.96 -0.33
N LEU A 142 -28.96 -39.95 0.49
CA LEU A 142 -28.95 -38.54 0.09
C LEU A 142 -27.75 -37.76 0.66
N SER A 143 -27.03 -38.34 1.62
CA SER A 143 -25.93 -37.69 2.34
C SER A 143 -24.87 -37.10 1.41
N SER A 144 -24.47 -37.84 0.38
CA SER A 144 -23.46 -37.39 -0.59
C SER A 144 -23.93 -36.18 -1.40
N VAL A 145 -25.17 -36.16 -1.88
CA VAL A 145 -25.72 -35.04 -2.65
C VAL A 145 -25.95 -33.82 -1.74
N ALA A 146 -26.52 -34.05 -0.56
CA ALA A 146 -26.77 -33.01 0.44
C ALA A 146 -25.46 -32.33 0.88
N SER A 147 -24.40 -33.10 1.15
CA SER A 147 -23.07 -32.58 1.49
C SER A 147 -22.46 -31.72 0.38
N ARG A 148 -22.69 -32.06 -0.89
CA ARG A 148 -22.23 -31.26 -2.04
C ARG A 148 -23.01 -29.95 -2.15
N ILE A 149 -24.33 -29.97 -2.00
CA ILE A 149 -25.13 -28.74 -1.96
C ILE A 149 -24.68 -27.85 -0.80
N LEU A 150 -24.51 -28.41 0.42
CA LEU A 150 -24.00 -27.67 1.57
C LEU A 150 -22.64 -27.04 1.29
N TYR A 151 -21.79 -27.69 0.49
CA TYR A 151 -20.51 -27.11 0.12
C TYR A 151 -20.61 -25.83 -0.73
N HIS A 152 -21.69 -25.67 -1.50
CA HIS A 152 -21.96 -24.46 -2.27
C HIS A 152 -22.63 -23.35 -1.45
N ILE A 153 -23.47 -23.72 -0.48
CA ILE A 153 -24.33 -22.76 0.25
C ILE A 153 -23.88 -22.45 1.69
N THR A 154 -22.85 -23.12 2.22
CA THR A 154 -22.38 -22.88 3.60
C THR A 154 -21.66 -21.54 3.71
N VAL A 155 -22.12 -20.72 4.64
CA VAL A 155 -21.43 -19.50 5.09
C VAL A 155 -20.78 -19.77 6.44
N ARG A 156 -19.80 -18.96 6.84
CA ARG A 156 -19.12 -19.08 8.15
C ARG A 156 -20.08 -19.06 9.35
N GLN A 157 -21.20 -18.32 9.25
CA GLN A 157 -22.23 -18.27 10.30
C GLN A 157 -22.94 -19.62 10.50
N ASP A 158 -22.98 -20.46 9.47
CA ASP A 158 -23.60 -21.78 9.56
C ASP A 158 -22.78 -22.80 10.34
N VAL A 159 -21.49 -22.52 10.55
CA VAL A 159 -20.55 -23.41 11.23
C VAL A 159 -20.71 -23.27 12.73
N THR A 160 -21.67 -24.00 13.29
CA THR A 160 -21.98 -24.01 14.73
C THR A 160 -21.47 -25.28 15.42
N PRO A 161 -21.12 -25.22 16.72
CA PRO A 161 -20.68 -26.39 17.49
C PRO A 161 -21.65 -27.57 17.40
N ASN A 162 -22.96 -27.30 17.45
CA ASN A 162 -23.99 -28.33 17.39
C ASN A 162 -23.98 -29.07 16.04
N ARG A 163 -23.85 -28.34 14.92
CA ARG A 163 -23.78 -28.95 13.58
C ARG A 163 -22.48 -29.74 13.39
N VAL A 164 -21.35 -29.23 13.92
CA VAL A 164 -20.07 -29.94 13.90
C VAL A 164 -20.16 -31.25 14.70
N GLN A 165 -20.75 -31.23 15.89
CA GLN A 165 -20.97 -32.44 16.70
C GLN A 165 -21.85 -33.46 15.98
N VAL A 166 -22.92 -33.02 15.31
CA VAL A 166 -23.79 -33.90 14.51
C VAL A 166 -23.00 -34.54 13.37
N LEU A 167 -22.20 -33.77 12.62
CA LEU A 167 -21.37 -34.29 11.54
C LEU A 167 -20.28 -35.25 12.04
N MET A 168 -19.65 -34.97 13.18
CA MET A 168 -18.68 -35.88 13.81
C MET A 168 -19.33 -37.20 14.24
N ARG A 169 -20.54 -37.15 14.81
CA ARG A 169 -21.31 -38.37 15.13
C ARG A 169 -21.73 -39.13 13.87
N LEU A 170 -22.07 -38.43 12.78
CA LEU A 170 -22.39 -39.05 11.50
C LEU A 170 -21.17 -39.71 10.87
N ARG A 171 -19.98 -39.11 10.99
CA ARG A 171 -18.72 -39.69 10.49
C ARG A 171 -18.43 -41.07 11.06
N LEU A 172 -18.77 -41.31 12.33
CA LEU A 172 -18.59 -42.60 13.00
C LEU A 172 -19.54 -43.70 12.48
N LYS A 173 -20.58 -43.35 11.72
CA LYS A 173 -21.52 -44.32 11.15
C LYS A 173 -21.00 -44.90 9.83
N PRO A 174 -21.17 -46.21 9.58
CA PRO A 174 -20.74 -46.83 8.34
C PRO A 174 -21.45 -46.20 7.13
N GLY A 175 -20.69 -45.85 6.08
CA GLY A 175 -21.21 -45.26 4.85
C GLY A 175 -21.36 -43.73 4.85
N PHE A 176 -21.16 -43.05 5.98
CA PHE A 176 -21.27 -41.58 6.09
C PHE A 176 -19.94 -40.85 6.16
N ASP A 177 -18.83 -41.56 6.38
CA ASP A 177 -17.49 -40.97 6.58
C ASP A 177 -17.08 -40.05 5.42
N ALA A 178 -17.29 -40.46 4.16
CA ALA A 178 -16.93 -39.64 2.99
C ALA A 178 -17.76 -38.35 2.88
N SER A 179 -19.09 -38.45 3.03
CA SER A 179 -20.00 -37.30 2.94
C SER A 179 -19.88 -36.34 4.12
N ALA A 180 -19.69 -36.87 5.34
CA ALA A 180 -19.54 -36.07 6.55
C ALA A 180 -18.17 -35.39 6.59
N SER A 181 -17.09 -36.12 6.25
CA SER A 181 -15.74 -35.56 6.16
C SER A 181 -15.65 -34.44 5.13
N PHE A 182 -16.39 -34.52 4.02
CA PHE A 182 -16.42 -33.46 3.00
C PHE A 182 -16.94 -32.12 3.53
N VAL A 183 -18.04 -32.12 4.30
CA VAL A 183 -18.58 -30.90 4.91
C VAL A 183 -17.71 -30.46 6.10
N LEU A 184 -17.19 -31.41 6.88
CA LEU A 184 -16.28 -31.12 7.99
C LEU A 184 -14.98 -30.45 7.53
N ARG A 185 -14.48 -30.73 6.33
CA ARG A 185 -13.35 -29.98 5.74
C ARG A 185 -13.69 -28.52 5.50
N LEU A 186 -14.86 -28.25 4.95
CA LEU A 186 -15.31 -26.87 4.73
C LEU A 186 -15.52 -26.16 6.07
N TYR A 187 -16.05 -26.86 7.07
CA TYR A 187 -16.21 -26.33 8.42
C TYR A 187 -14.86 -26.11 9.10
N HIS A 188 -13.88 -27.00 8.89
CA HIS A 188 -12.51 -26.84 9.38
C HIS A 188 -11.80 -25.66 8.71
N LEU A 189 -12.02 -25.45 7.41
CA LEU A 189 -11.52 -24.27 6.69
C LEU A 189 -12.08 -22.96 7.26
N PHE A 190 -13.36 -22.93 7.62
CA PHE A 190 -14.01 -21.75 8.19
C PHE A 190 -13.78 -21.57 9.70
N ARG A 191 -13.64 -22.67 10.45
CA ARG A 191 -13.53 -22.76 11.91
C ARG A 191 -12.72 -24.00 12.33
N PRO A 192 -11.38 -23.96 12.24
CA PRO A 192 -10.54 -25.11 12.59
C PRO A 192 -10.71 -25.54 14.05
N ASP A 193 -11.01 -24.59 14.94
CA ASP A 193 -11.23 -24.79 16.39
C ASP A 193 -12.35 -25.79 16.73
N PHE A 194 -13.34 -25.98 15.85
CA PHE A 194 -14.46 -26.89 16.12
C PHE A 194 -14.22 -28.33 15.66
N VAL A 195 -13.27 -28.55 14.75
CA VAL A 195 -13.06 -29.84 14.09
C VAL A 195 -11.74 -30.43 14.55
N ALA A 196 -11.77 -31.26 15.60
CA ALA A 196 -10.60 -31.96 16.10
C ALA A 196 -10.33 -33.27 15.33
N GLY A 197 -9.06 -33.50 14.97
CA GLY A 197 -8.55 -34.76 14.40
C GLY A 197 -8.27 -34.71 12.89
N GLN A 198 -7.39 -35.61 12.42
CA GLN A 198 -7.04 -35.73 11.00
C GLN A 198 -8.26 -36.16 10.17
N LEU A 199 -8.59 -35.37 9.15
CA LEU A 199 -9.60 -35.70 8.14
C LEU A 199 -8.91 -36.46 7.00
N ALA A 200 -9.32 -37.69 6.75
CA ALA A 200 -8.72 -38.54 5.71
C ALA A 200 -8.80 -37.87 4.33
N ASP A 201 -7.76 -38.02 3.50
CA ASP A 201 -7.74 -37.35 2.20
C ASP A 201 -8.61 -38.03 1.14
N ARG A 202 -9.91 -37.71 1.09
CA ARG A 202 -10.84 -38.28 0.10
C ARG A 202 -11.65 -37.18 -0.59
N THR A 203 -11.55 -37.15 -1.91
CA THR A 203 -12.39 -36.30 -2.76
C THR A 203 -13.75 -36.97 -2.92
N VAL A 204 -14.83 -36.22 -2.70
CA VAL A 204 -16.17 -36.69 -3.09
C VAL A 204 -16.22 -36.56 -4.61
N VAL A 205 -16.31 -37.70 -5.30
CA VAL A 205 -16.43 -37.75 -6.76
C VAL A 205 -17.79 -37.17 -7.14
N THR A 206 -17.79 -36.12 -7.97
CA THR A 206 -19.00 -35.51 -8.54
C THR A 206 -19.72 -36.55 -9.40
N ARG A 207 -20.99 -36.86 -9.07
CA ARG A 207 -21.84 -37.75 -9.87
C ARG A 207 -23.13 -37.04 -10.22
N LEU A 208 -23.07 -36.11 -11.17
CA LEU A 208 -24.29 -35.60 -11.81
C LEU A 208 -24.74 -36.57 -12.92
N PRO A 209 -26.05 -36.76 -13.12
CA PRO A 209 -26.56 -37.48 -14.28
C PRO A 209 -26.05 -36.83 -15.58
N GLN A 210 -25.46 -37.62 -16.48
CA GLN A 210 -24.84 -37.11 -17.71
C GLN A 210 -25.80 -36.26 -18.56
N ALA A 211 -27.06 -36.67 -18.65
CA ALA A 211 -28.10 -35.95 -19.39
C ALA A 211 -28.47 -34.58 -18.78
N LEU A 212 -28.27 -34.40 -17.47
CA LEU A 212 -28.41 -33.10 -16.83
C LEU A 212 -27.14 -32.26 -17.05
N LYS A 213 -25.96 -32.85 -16.84
CA LYS A 213 -24.66 -32.19 -17.01
C LYS A 213 -24.54 -31.52 -18.40
N THR A 214 -24.89 -32.23 -19.47
CA THR A 214 -24.81 -31.70 -20.84
C THR A 214 -25.76 -30.51 -21.07
N LYS A 215 -27.01 -30.61 -20.59
CA LYS A 215 -27.99 -29.52 -20.70
C LYS A 215 -27.58 -28.26 -19.92
N LEU A 216 -27.03 -28.41 -18.71
CA LEU A 216 -26.59 -27.28 -17.90
C LEU A 216 -25.33 -26.62 -18.44
N LEU A 217 -24.41 -27.41 -19.00
CA LEU A 217 -23.23 -26.90 -19.68
C LEU A 217 -23.62 -26.05 -20.90
N GLN A 218 -24.56 -26.54 -21.72
CA GLN A 218 -25.07 -25.80 -22.88
C GLN A 218 -25.80 -24.52 -22.46
N ALA A 219 -26.60 -24.57 -21.39
CA ALA A 219 -27.26 -23.39 -20.83
C ALA A 219 -26.26 -22.34 -20.34
N ARG A 220 -25.19 -22.78 -19.66
CA ARG A 220 -24.11 -21.89 -19.20
C ARG A 220 -23.41 -21.19 -20.36
N LEU A 221 -23.03 -21.93 -21.41
CA LEU A 221 -22.39 -21.35 -22.60
C LEU A 221 -23.28 -20.29 -23.25
N ARG A 222 -24.59 -20.56 -23.33
CA ARG A 222 -25.60 -19.62 -23.85
C ARG A 222 -25.70 -18.34 -23.01
N LEU A 223 -25.74 -18.46 -21.68
CA LEU A 223 -25.84 -17.32 -20.77
C LEU A 223 -24.54 -16.49 -20.67
N GLN A 224 -23.39 -17.08 -20.97
CA GLN A 224 -22.07 -16.44 -20.91
C GLN A 224 -21.58 -15.89 -22.27
N GLY A 225 -22.30 -16.12 -23.37
CA GLY A 225 -21.96 -15.60 -24.70
C GLY A 225 -20.73 -16.22 -25.36
N ALA A 226 -20.19 -17.33 -24.83
CA ALA A 226 -18.98 -17.97 -25.33
C ALA A 226 -19.30 -19.12 -26.30
N ALA A 227 -19.02 -18.92 -27.59
CA ALA A 227 -18.98 -20.00 -28.58
C ALA A 227 -17.64 -20.74 -28.45
N GLY A 228 -17.60 -21.90 -27.80
CA GLY A 228 -16.39 -22.70 -27.65
C GLY A 228 -16.68 -24.17 -27.38
N ASP A 229 -15.85 -25.04 -27.95
CA ASP A 229 -16.03 -26.50 -28.00
C ASP A 229 -16.04 -27.19 -26.63
N LEU A 230 -16.83 -28.27 -26.56
CA LEU A 230 -17.17 -29.03 -25.35
C LEU A 230 -15.98 -29.75 -24.68
N GLU A 231 -14.86 -29.95 -25.40
CA GLU A 231 -13.72 -30.77 -24.95
C GLU A 231 -12.65 -29.98 -24.15
N ASP A 232 -12.57 -28.66 -24.31
CA ASP A 232 -11.59 -27.80 -23.63
C ASP A 232 -11.96 -27.45 -22.15
N LEU A 233 -13.13 -27.91 -21.68
CA LEU A 233 -13.71 -27.48 -20.40
C LEU A 233 -13.39 -28.40 -19.22
N GLU A 234 -13.02 -29.67 -19.43
CA GLU A 234 -12.62 -30.56 -18.33
C GLU A 234 -11.29 -30.12 -17.67
N GLY A 235 -10.44 -29.40 -18.41
CA GLY A 235 -9.25 -28.73 -17.88
C GLY A 235 -9.56 -27.42 -17.12
N LYS A 236 -10.59 -26.67 -17.56
CA LYS A 236 -11.03 -25.40 -16.95
C LYS A 236 -11.86 -25.59 -15.66
N ASP A 237 -12.41 -26.78 -15.42
CA ASP A 237 -13.05 -27.14 -14.15
C ASP A 237 -12.10 -27.07 -12.93
N ARG A 238 -10.78 -27.14 -13.16
CA ARG A 238 -9.76 -26.90 -12.12
C ARG A 238 -9.59 -25.41 -11.81
N VAL A 239 -9.65 -24.56 -12.83
CA VAL A 239 -9.51 -23.09 -12.70
C VAL A 239 -10.68 -22.49 -11.90
N TRP A 240 -11.90 -23.00 -12.09
CA TRP A 240 -13.06 -22.60 -11.28
C TRP A 240 -13.10 -23.23 -9.88
N ARG A 241 -12.40 -24.35 -9.64
CA ARG A 241 -12.24 -24.89 -8.29
C ARG A 241 -11.33 -23.99 -7.44
N ASP A 242 -10.34 -23.34 -8.06
CA ASP A 242 -9.53 -22.31 -7.42
C ASP A 242 -10.25 -20.94 -7.40
N GLY A 243 -11.00 -20.59 -8.45
CA GLY A 243 -11.90 -19.43 -8.43
C GLY A 243 -12.98 -19.51 -7.34
N ALA A 244 -13.54 -20.69 -7.08
CA ALA A 244 -14.48 -20.95 -6.00
C ALA A 244 -13.82 -20.94 -4.61
N LYS A 245 -12.52 -21.26 -4.48
CA LYS A 245 -11.76 -21.00 -3.24
C LYS A 245 -11.58 -19.51 -3.01
N VAL A 246 -11.29 -18.75 -4.07
CA VAL A 246 -11.15 -17.28 -4.05
C VAL A 246 -12.50 -16.58 -3.78
N GLU A 247 -13.60 -17.15 -4.27
CA GLU A 247 -14.98 -16.69 -4.07
C GLU A 247 -15.56 -17.06 -2.70
N LYS A 248 -15.00 -18.11 -2.07
CA LYS A 248 -15.32 -18.53 -0.69
C LYS A 248 -14.48 -17.83 0.38
N MET A 249 -13.53 -16.98 -0.03
CA MET A 249 -13.04 -15.94 0.87
C MET A 249 -14.16 -14.93 1.10
N ASN A 250 -14.23 -14.36 2.30
CA ASN A 250 -15.34 -13.50 2.72
C ASN A 250 -15.61 -12.42 1.64
N ILE A 251 -16.87 -12.16 1.28
CA ILE A 251 -17.22 -11.07 0.33
C ILE A 251 -16.62 -9.73 0.80
N TYR A 252 -16.55 -9.55 2.12
CA TYR A 252 -15.85 -8.44 2.77
C TYR A 252 -14.33 -8.45 2.55
N GLN A 253 -13.67 -9.61 2.43
CA GLN A 253 -12.23 -9.75 2.12
C GLN A 253 -11.92 -9.65 0.62
N ARG A 254 -12.93 -9.76 -0.26
CA ARG A 254 -12.76 -9.70 -1.72
C ARG A 254 -12.45 -8.28 -2.20
N ASN A 255 -13.05 -7.27 -1.54
CA ASN A 255 -12.98 -5.86 -1.93
C ASN A 255 -12.25 -4.95 -0.93
N THR A 256 -11.80 -5.45 0.22
CA THR A 256 -11.03 -4.64 1.17
C THR A 256 -9.56 -5.05 1.18
N ALA A 257 -8.69 -4.12 0.79
CA ALA A 257 -7.23 -4.25 0.90
C ALA A 257 -6.76 -4.64 2.32
N VAL A 258 -7.54 -4.25 3.32
CA VAL A 258 -7.30 -4.47 4.75
C VAL A 258 -8.40 -5.37 5.32
N PRO A 259 -8.07 -6.42 6.10
CA PRO A 259 -9.06 -7.28 6.74
C PRO A 259 -9.99 -6.47 7.66
N GLN A 260 -11.25 -6.88 7.80
CA GLN A 260 -12.15 -6.29 8.79
C GLN A 260 -11.99 -6.96 10.15
N PRO A 261 -12.19 -6.23 11.28
CA PRO A 261 -11.99 -6.78 12.63
C PRO A 261 -12.90 -7.99 12.86
N GLN A 262 -12.28 -9.15 13.05
CA GLN A 262 -12.96 -10.41 13.31
C GLN A 262 -12.54 -10.93 14.68
N PHE A 263 -13.54 -11.21 15.52
CA PHE A 263 -13.36 -11.83 16.83
C PHE A 263 -13.80 -13.28 16.75
N ASN A 264 -12.86 -14.21 16.91
CA ASN A 264 -13.22 -15.58 17.23
C ASN A 264 -13.54 -15.65 18.73
N ILE A 265 -14.80 -15.45 19.11
CA ILE A 265 -15.30 -15.52 20.51
C ILE A 265 -14.98 -16.88 21.20
N TYR A 266 -14.51 -17.86 20.45
CA TYR A 266 -14.38 -19.25 20.87
C TYR A 266 -12.93 -19.73 21.08
N THR A 267 -11.92 -18.91 20.77
CA THR A 267 -10.50 -19.24 21.06
C THR A 267 -10.14 -19.05 22.54
N LEU A 268 -11.02 -18.42 23.31
CA LEU A 268 -10.78 -18.18 24.73
C LEU A 268 -10.78 -19.50 25.51
N THR A 269 -9.71 -19.74 26.26
CA THR A 269 -9.60 -20.87 27.19
C THR A 269 -10.72 -20.82 28.24
N VAL A 270 -10.99 -21.93 28.94
CA VAL A 270 -12.04 -21.97 29.99
C VAL A 270 -11.73 -20.97 31.11
N GLU A 271 -10.46 -20.67 31.35
CA GLU A 271 -9.98 -19.67 32.31
C GLU A 271 -10.20 -18.24 31.80
N GLU A 272 -9.90 -17.98 30.53
CA GLU A 272 -10.18 -16.68 29.87
C GLU A 272 -11.68 -16.39 29.71
N LYS A 273 -12.55 -17.40 29.68
CA LYS A 273 -14.01 -17.17 29.70
C LYS A 273 -14.51 -16.76 31.09
N LYS A 274 -13.82 -17.17 32.16
CA LYS A 274 -14.15 -16.80 33.54
C LYS A 274 -13.74 -15.36 33.86
N SER A 275 -12.72 -14.82 33.18
CA SER A 275 -12.23 -13.45 33.39
C SER A 275 -13.11 -12.35 32.78
N ARG A 276 -14.21 -12.69 32.09
CA ARG A 276 -15.12 -11.74 31.40
C ARG A 276 -14.36 -10.76 30.50
N PRO A 277 -13.78 -11.24 29.39
CA PRO A 277 -13.00 -10.41 28.51
C PRO A 277 -13.87 -9.35 27.83
N VAL A 278 -13.30 -8.15 27.68
CA VAL A 278 -13.93 -7.02 27.00
C VAL A 278 -13.29 -6.89 25.62
N TYR A 279 -14.11 -6.94 24.56
CA TYR A 279 -13.59 -6.80 23.20
C TYR A 279 -13.43 -5.32 22.87
N VAL A 280 -12.25 -4.92 22.39
CA VAL A 280 -11.93 -3.50 22.15
C VAL A 280 -12.87 -2.84 21.12
N THR A 281 -13.43 -3.61 20.19
CA THR A 281 -14.41 -3.09 19.21
C THR A 281 -15.82 -2.88 19.77
N GLN A 282 -16.11 -3.32 21.00
CA GLN A 282 -17.39 -3.00 21.65
C GLN A 282 -17.47 -1.53 22.05
N TYR A 283 -16.32 -0.85 22.21
CA TYR A 283 -16.29 0.58 22.47
C TYR A 283 -16.68 1.35 21.19
N GLN A 284 -17.87 1.94 21.20
CA GLN A 284 -18.35 2.78 20.10
C GLN A 284 -17.88 4.23 20.22
N ARG A 285 -17.49 4.66 21.42
CA ARG A 285 -17.00 6.02 21.69
C ARG A 285 -15.63 5.99 22.34
N PHE A 286 -14.78 6.91 21.89
CA PHE A 286 -13.43 7.08 22.45
C PHE A 286 -13.44 7.33 23.96
N ALA A 287 -14.36 8.17 24.45
CA ALA A 287 -14.49 8.46 25.88
C ALA A 287 -14.86 7.22 26.73
N GLU A 288 -15.60 6.26 26.17
CA GLU A 288 -15.95 5.01 26.86
C GLU A 288 -14.76 4.06 26.91
N MET A 289 -13.97 4.01 25.83
CA MET A 289 -12.74 3.23 25.75
C MET A 289 -11.66 3.72 26.71
N VAL A 290 -11.45 5.04 26.82
CA VAL A 290 -10.47 5.63 27.76
C VAL A 290 -10.84 5.29 29.21
N ARG A 291 -12.13 5.29 29.55
CA ARG A 291 -12.60 4.85 30.88
C ARG A 291 -12.40 3.35 31.13
N GLY A 292 -12.35 2.55 30.06
CA GLY A 292 -12.08 1.12 30.13
C GLY A 292 -10.60 0.74 30.11
N MET A 293 -9.68 1.71 29.95
CA MET A 293 -8.22 1.46 29.92
C MET A 293 -7.70 0.94 31.26
N ASP A 294 -8.34 1.29 32.37
CA ASP A 294 -7.97 0.80 33.71
C ASP A 294 -8.10 -0.73 33.83
N GLU A 295 -8.87 -1.38 32.93
CA GLU A 295 -9.03 -2.84 32.85
C GLU A 295 -8.38 -3.44 31.58
N TRP A 296 -7.31 -2.84 31.06
CA TRP A 296 -6.64 -3.25 29.82
C TRP A 296 -6.24 -4.74 29.77
N GLU A 297 -5.92 -5.36 30.92
CA GLU A 297 -5.57 -6.78 31.03
C GLU A 297 -6.72 -7.72 30.59
N ARG A 298 -7.97 -7.23 30.61
CA ARG A 298 -9.15 -7.99 30.17
C ARG A 298 -9.47 -7.75 28.69
N TRP A 299 -8.74 -6.88 28.01
CA TRP A 299 -9.02 -6.55 26.63
C TRP A 299 -8.63 -7.70 25.70
N VAL A 300 -9.56 -8.10 24.84
CA VAL A 300 -9.31 -9.10 23.81
C VAL A 300 -9.24 -8.42 22.46
N TRP A 301 -8.09 -8.59 21.81
CA TRP A 301 -7.86 -8.11 20.45
C TRP A 301 -8.46 -9.08 19.40
N PRO A 302 -8.92 -8.57 18.25
CA PRO A 302 -9.17 -9.34 17.03
C PRO A 302 -8.12 -10.40 16.75
N THR A 303 -8.59 -11.54 16.24
CA THR A 303 -7.72 -12.67 15.90
C THR A 303 -6.79 -12.38 14.73
N ASN A 304 -7.13 -11.39 13.89
CA ASN A 304 -6.25 -10.90 12.84
C ASN A 304 -5.75 -9.50 13.21
N PRO A 305 -4.45 -9.32 13.51
CA PRO A 305 -3.89 -8.04 13.90
C PRO A 305 -4.01 -6.99 12.78
N ALA A 306 -3.95 -7.40 11.51
CA ALA A 306 -4.12 -6.49 10.38
C ALA A 306 -5.51 -5.86 10.28
N ALA A 307 -6.49 -6.42 10.97
CA ALA A 307 -7.83 -5.90 10.95
C ALA A 307 -8.01 -4.59 11.71
N HIS A 308 -7.03 -4.24 12.53
CA HIS A 308 -6.94 -2.98 13.24
C HIS A 308 -6.65 -1.79 12.34
N LEU A 309 -5.99 -2.05 11.22
CA LEU A 309 -5.67 -1.02 10.25
C LEU A 309 -6.90 -0.45 9.55
N ALA A 310 -8.05 -1.14 9.65
CA ALA A 310 -9.33 -0.61 9.20
C ALA A 310 -9.85 0.53 10.10
N CYS A 311 -9.30 0.71 11.31
CA CYS A 311 -9.71 1.75 12.24
C CYS A 311 -8.48 2.52 12.78
N PRO A 312 -8.15 3.69 12.19
CA PRO A 312 -6.96 4.47 12.54
C PRO A 312 -6.86 4.86 14.02
N VAL A 313 -8.00 5.01 14.72
CA VAL A 313 -8.05 5.38 16.15
C VAL A 313 -7.47 4.29 17.05
N VAL A 314 -7.50 3.03 16.61
CA VAL A 314 -6.99 1.91 17.41
C VAL A 314 -5.47 1.83 17.31
N VAL A 315 -4.87 2.29 16.20
CA VAL A 315 -3.42 2.19 15.93
C VAL A 315 -2.56 2.82 17.04
N PRO A 316 -2.80 4.07 17.49
CA PRO A 316 -2.03 4.67 18.59
C PRO A 316 -2.28 4.04 19.97
N LEU A 317 -3.39 3.32 20.14
CA LEU A 317 -3.74 2.63 21.38
C LEU A 317 -2.96 1.31 21.52
N PHE A 318 -2.39 0.80 20.43
CA PHE A 318 -1.48 -0.34 20.42
C PHE A 318 -0.09 -0.03 20.97
N ARG A 319 0.03 0.84 21.98
CA ARG A 319 1.33 0.97 22.65
C ARG A 319 1.85 -0.44 23.06
N PRO A 320 3.15 -0.68 22.86
CA PRO A 320 3.77 -1.91 22.34
C PRO A 320 3.91 -3.03 23.37
N HIS A 321 2.85 -3.45 24.05
CA HIS A 321 2.98 -4.44 25.12
C HIS A 321 2.81 -5.90 24.64
N GLN A 322 2.53 -6.13 23.34
CA GLN A 322 2.41 -7.47 22.76
C GLN A 322 3.20 -7.57 21.46
N VAL A 323 4.42 -8.08 21.58
CA VAL A 323 5.33 -8.36 20.46
C VAL A 323 4.64 -9.23 19.40
N GLU A 324 3.74 -10.14 19.79
CA GLU A 324 3.04 -11.05 18.89
C GLU A 324 2.11 -10.32 17.90
N VAL A 325 1.43 -9.27 18.37
CA VAL A 325 0.53 -8.45 17.54
C VAL A 325 1.34 -7.67 16.52
N GLN A 326 2.48 -7.13 16.95
CA GLN A 326 3.45 -6.50 16.08
C GLN A 326 3.90 -7.50 15.02
N VAL A 327 4.59 -8.59 15.38
CA VAL A 327 5.05 -9.63 14.44
C VAL A 327 3.99 -10.00 13.41
N GLY A 328 2.77 -10.29 13.87
CA GLY A 328 1.65 -10.66 13.00
C GLY A 328 1.23 -9.55 12.03
N LEU A 329 1.29 -8.29 12.46
CA LEU A 329 0.96 -7.12 11.65
C LEU A 329 1.95 -6.89 10.52
N THR A 330 3.28 -6.90 10.76
CA THR A 330 4.21 -6.74 9.63
C THR A 330 4.27 -7.97 8.76
N ASN A 331 4.18 -9.18 9.31
CA ASN A 331 4.17 -10.37 8.47
C ASN A 331 2.97 -10.33 7.51
N TRP A 332 1.82 -9.87 8.00
CA TRP A 332 0.67 -9.62 7.15
C TRP A 332 0.95 -8.52 6.13
N LEU A 333 1.50 -7.38 6.54
CA LEU A 333 1.79 -6.24 5.66
C LEU A 333 2.77 -6.63 4.55
N GLU A 334 3.82 -7.38 4.87
CA GLU A 334 4.83 -7.89 3.93
C GLU A 334 4.18 -8.78 2.88
N VAL A 335 3.40 -9.77 3.31
CA VAL A 335 2.70 -10.70 2.41
C VAL A 335 1.68 -9.94 1.56
N ALA A 336 0.92 -9.01 2.13
CA ALA A 336 -0.08 -8.22 1.41
C ALA A 336 0.56 -7.33 0.34
N LEU A 337 1.61 -6.58 0.69
CA LEU A 337 2.31 -5.72 -0.26
C LEU A 337 2.97 -6.54 -1.38
N ARG A 338 3.63 -7.64 -1.04
CA ARG A 338 4.30 -8.50 -2.02
C ARG A 338 3.31 -9.17 -2.98
N THR A 339 2.22 -9.73 -2.47
CA THR A 339 1.23 -10.42 -3.33
C THR A 339 0.49 -9.47 -4.28
N GLU A 340 0.16 -8.25 -3.82
CA GLU A 340 -0.65 -7.30 -4.59
C GLU A 340 0.16 -6.41 -5.53
N LEU A 341 1.41 -6.09 -5.20
CA LEU A 341 2.24 -5.14 -5.98
C LEU A 341 3.45 -5.80 -6.66
N VAL A 342 3.96 -6.92 -6.14
CA VAL A 342 5.19 -7.56 -6.66
C VAL A 342 4.89 -8.82 -7.49
N GLU A 343 4.07 -9.74 -6.97
CA GLU A 343 3.83 -11.04 -7.61
C GLU A 343 2.68 -11.01 -8.64
N VAL A 344 1.80 -10.00 -8.59
CA VAL A 344 0.67 -9.77 -9.52
C VAL A 344 -0.10 -11.06 -9.87
N ILE A 345 -0.41 -11.87 -8.85
CA ILE A 345 -1.05 -13.19 -9.00
C ILE A 345 -2.47 -13.08 -9.62
N SER A 346 -3.10 -11.92 -9.48
CA SER A 346 -4.35 -11.53 -10.14
C SER A 346 -4.30 -10.02 -10.33
N ALA A 347 -4.78 -9.46 -11.47
CA ALA A 347 -4.78 -8.01 -11.70
C ALA A 347 -5.63 -7.31 -10.62
N PRO A 348 -5.02 -6.71 -9.58
CA PRO A 348 -5.79 -6.15 -8.49
C PRO A 348 -6.40 -4.82 -8.94
N SER A 349 -7.56 -4.47 -8.41
CA SER A 349 -8.14 -3.14 -8.68
C SER A 349 -7.20 -2.05 -8.15
N LYS A 350 -6.95 -1.00 -8.94
CA LYS A 350 -6.11 0.15 -8.55
C LYS A 350 -6.50 0.74 -7.18
N GLU A 351 -7.80 0.80 -6.89
CA GLU A 351 -8.35 1.25 -5.60
C GLU A 351 -7.87 0.42 -4.39
N ARG A 352 -7.66 -0.89 -4.59
CA ARG A 352 -7.18 -1.82 -3.55
C ARG A 352 -5.70 -1.59 -3.27
N GLN A 353 -4.88 -1.44 -4.30
CA GLN A 353 -3.47 -1.08 -4.16
C GLN A 353 -3.31 0.29 -3.49
N ASP A 354 -4.10 1.27 -3.91
CA ASP A 354 -4.12 2.61 -3.32
C ASP A 354 -4.45 2.59 -1.83
N LYS A 355 -5.47 1.81 -1.45
CA LYS A 355 -5.86 1.68 -0.04
C LYS A 355 -4.79 0.96 0.79
N LEU A 356 -4.16 -0.08 0.25
CA LEU A 356 -3.08 -0.80 0.94
C LEU A 356 -1.88 0.10 1.20
N LEU A 357 -1.43 0.85 0.17
CA LEU A 357 -0.30 1.79 0.30
C LEU A 357 -0.61 2.93 1.27
N SER A 358 -1.84 3.46 1.24
CA SER A 358 -2.27 4.51 2.19
C SER A 358 -2.25 3.97 3.63
N THR A 359 -2.72 2.74 3.83
CA THR A 359 -2.70 2.07 5.13
C THR A 359 -1.27 1.86 5.63
N ALA A 360 -0.35 1.44 4.74
CA ALA A 360 1.05 1.28 5.08
C ALA A 360 1.69 2.61 5.51
N HIS A 361 1.35 3.70 4.82
CA HIS A 361 1.81 5.04 5.19
C HIS A 361 1.23 5.51 6.54
N GLU A 362 -0.08 5.35 6.77
CA GLU A 362 -0.73 5.68 8.05
C GLU A 362 -0.09 4.91 9.22
N LEU A 363 0.24 3.64 8.99
CA LEU A 363 0.97 2.84 9.97
C LEU A 363 2.34 3.43 10.30
N CYS A 364 3.18 3.68 9.30
CA CYS A 364 4.51 4.22 9.53
C CYS A 364 4.45 5.59 10.23
N PHE A 365 3.52 6.45 9.80
CA PHE A 365 3.28 7.75 10.43
C PHE A 365 2.86 7.62 11.90
N SER A 366 1.90 6.74 12.20
CA SER A 366 1.38 6.56 13.56
C SER A 366 2.40 6.00 14.55
N HIS A 367 3.32 5.16 14.08
CA HIS A 367 4.36 4.55 14.90
C HIS A 367 5.63 5.40 15.00
N ALA A 368 5.75 6.46 14.19
CA ALA A 368 6.93 7.33 14.13
C ALA A 368 8.26 6.56 14.02
N ALA A 369 8.22 5.35 13.45
CA ALA A 369 9.32 4.42 13.37
C ALA A 369 9.41 3.85 11.96
N SER A 370 10.64 3.64 11.50
CA SER A 370 10.91 2.99 10.24
C SER A 370 10.66 1.48 10.36
N LEU A 371 9.77 0.95 9.53
CA LEU A 371 9.42 -0.47 9.54
C LEU A 371 10.34 -1.22 8.55
N PRO A 372 11.14 -2.22 8.99
CA PRO A 372 12.05 -2.96 8.10
C PRO A 372 11.35 -3.62 6.90
N VAL A 373 10.08 -4.00 7.07
CA VAL A 373 9.24 -4.57 6.02
C VAL A 373 9.04 -3.62 4.84
N ILE A 374 8.96 -2.31 5.10
CA ILE A 374 8.83 -1.31 4.03
C ILE A 374 10.13 -1.25 3.22
N SER A 375 11.29 -1.25 3.89
CA SER A 375 12.59 -1.31 3.22
C SER A 375 12.71 -2.54 2.32
N ASN A 376 12.41 -3.74 2.83
CA ASN A 376 12.48 -4.98 2.06
C ASN A 376 11.52 -4.98 0.86
N PHE A 377 10.29 -4.53 1.07
CA PHE A 377 9.28 -4.41 0.02
C PHE A 377 9.73 -3.45 -1.08
N LEU A 378 10.22 -2.27 -0.74
CA LEU A 378 10.65 -1.26 -1.73
C LEU A 378 11.83 -1.76 -2.57
N LEU A 379 12.79 -2.45 -1.94
CA LEU A 379 13.92 -3.06 -2.64
C LEU A 379 13.47 -4.12 -3.66
N GLU A 380 12.40 -4.87 -3.38
CA GLU A 380 11.87 -5.86 -4.32
C GLU A 380 10.97 -5.23 -5.40
N LEU A 381 10.20 -4.20 -5.05
CA LEU A 381 9.25 -3.54 -5.93
C LEU A 381 9.95 -2.75 -7.04
N ILE A 382 10.91 -1.91 -6.68
CA ILE A 382 11.43 -0.85 -7.57
C ILE A 382 12.08 -1.40 -8.85
N PRO A 383 12.89 -2.48 -8.82
CA PRO A 383 13.43 -3.08 -10.04
C PRO A 383 12.37 -3.59 -11.02
N ARG A 384 11.16 -3.90 -10.54
CA ARG A 384 10.04 -4.48 -11.34
C ARG A 384 8.95 -3.45 -11.65
N TRP A 385 9.04 -2.26 -11.06
CA TRP A 385 7.99 -1.25 -11.11
C TRP A 385 8.09 -0.40 -12.38
N ASN A 386 6.94 0.10 -12.84
CA ASN A 386 6.84 0.92 -14.04
C ASN A 386 7.07 2.42 -13.79
N HIS A 387 7.47 2.82 -12.58
CA HIS A 387 7.81 4.19 -12.16
C HIS A 387 6.66 5.21 -12.29
N HIS A 388 5.44 4.76 -12.55
CA HIS A 388 4.28 5.62 -12.79
C HIS A 388 3.08 5.23 -11.91
N ASP A 389 2.85 3.94 -11.68
CA ASP A 389 1.70 3.50 -10.89
C ASP A 389 1.91 3.78 -9.40
N ASN A 390 0.97 4.52 -8.81
CA ASN A 390 0.98 4.89 -7.38
C ASN A 390 2.26 5.63 -6.96
N LEU A 391 2.93 6.32 -7.89
CA LEU A 391 4.19 7.04 -7.70
C LEU A 391 4.23 7.85 -6.41
N GLU A 392 3.24 8.71 -6.17
CA GLU A 392 3.21 9.54 -4.97
C GLU A 392 3.23 8.72 -3.67
N LYS A 393 2.49 7.61 -3.61
CA LYS A 393 2.43 6.77 -2.40
C LYS A 393 3.70 5.95 -2.21
N VAL A 394 4.28 5.44 -3.29
CA VAL A 394 5.55 4.69 -3.24
C VAL A 394 6.68 5.61 -2.80
N VAL A 395 6.73 6.85 -3.33
CA VAL A 395 7.73 7.85 -2.98
C VAL A 395 7.60 8.28 -1.52
N ARG A 396 6.38 8.49 -1.03
CA ARG A 396 6.15 8.77 0.40
C ARG A 396 6.54 7.61 1.33
N LEU A 397 6.51 6.37 0.87
CA LEU A 397 7.00 5.24 1.66
C LEU A 397 8.53 5.22 1.79
N LEU A 398 9.27 5.87 0.88
CA LEU A 398 10.73 6.02 1.00
C LEU A 398 11.12 6.80 2.26
N GLU A 399 10.25 7.70 2.74
CA GLU A 399 10.46 8.51 3.95
C GLU A 399 10.69 7.63 5.19
N TYR A 400 10.19 6.39 5.20
CA TYR A 400 10.21 5.49 6.35
C TYR A 400 11.19 4.32 6.19
N VAL A 401 12.08 4.36 5.20
CA VAL A 401 13.13 3.34 5.04
C VAL A 401 14.12 3.45 6.19
N SER A 402 14.41 2.33 6.87
CA SER A 402 15.41 2.29 7.95
C SER A 402 16.84 2.14 7.40
N TYR A 403 17.80 2.77 8.07
CA TYR A 403 19.22 2.49 7.86
C TYR A 403 19.60 1.20 8.61
N THR A 404 20.23 0.26 7.90
CA THR A 404 20.68 -1.02 8.47
C THR A 404 22.19 -1.22 8.35
N SER A 405 22.79 -0.83 7.22
CA SER A 405 24.24 -0.88 7.00
C SER A 405 24.64 -0.01 5.80
N ALA A 406 25.94 0.31 5.68
CA ALA A 406 26.45 0.98 4.49
C ALA A 406 26.30 0.12 3.21
N ALA A 407 26.39 -1.21 3.33
CA ALA A 407 26.23 -2.12 2.21
C ALA A 407 24.78 -2.14 1.70
N SER A 408 23.79 -2.22 2.59
CA SER A 408 22.37 -2.18 2.21
C SER A 408 21.97 -0.82 1.61
N LEU A 409 22.57 0.27 2.10
CA LEU A 409 22.41 1.59 1.50
C LEU A 409 22.98 1.66 0.07
N CYS A 410 24.21 1.16 -0.14
CA CYS A 410 24.87 1.16 -1.46
C CYS A 410 24.24 0.22 -2.49
N TYR A 411 23.84 -0.99 -2.09
CA TYR A 411 23.34 -2.00 -3.01
C TYR A 411 21.81 -2.07 -3.07
N GLY A 412 21.12 -1.42 -2.13
CA GLY A 412 19.67 -1.39 -2.06
C GLY A 412 19.09 0.00 -2.33
N VAL A 413 19.21 0.90 -1.35
CA VAL A 413 18.46 2.17 -1.35
C VAL A 413 19.00 3.19 -2.36
N LEU A 414 20.32 3.33 -2.52
CA LEU A 414 20.90 4.29 -3.48
C LEU A 414 20.60 3.94 -4.94
N PRO A 415 20.69 2.67 -5.39
CA PRO A 415 20.25 2.27 -6.73
C PRO A 415 18.78 2.62 -6.97
N VAL A 416 17.93 2.38 -5.98
CA VAL A 416 16.51 2.76 -6.02
C VAL A 416 16.33 4.26 -6.20
N VAL A 417 16.97 5.09 -5.35
CA VAL A 417 16.85 6.55 -5.41
C VAL A 417 17.39 7.07 -6.74
N SER A 418 18.53 6.54 -7.21
CA SER A 418 19.11 6.96 -8.49
C SER A 418 18.22 6.60 -9.69
N GLN A 419 17.64 5.39 -9.73
CA GLN A 419 16.68 5.01 -10.77
C GLN A 419 15.44 5.92 -10.78
N LEU A 420 14.96 6.31 -9.60
CA LEU A 420 13.81 7.19 -9.47
C LEU A 420 14.10 8.66 -9.76
N MET A 421 15.36 9.10 -9.65
CA MET A 421 15.74 10.48 -9.96
C MET A 421 16.12 10.66 -11.43
N ILE A 422 16.66 9.64 -12.12
CA ILE A 422 17.13 9.78 -13.50
C ILE A 422 15.95 9.82 -14.48
N GLY A 423 15.94 10.80 -15.38
CA GLY A 423 14.99 10.91 -16.49
C GLY A 423 13.56 11.33 -16.10
N GLN A 424 13.33 11.74 -14.85
CA GLN A 424 12.02 12.21 -14.40
C GLN A 424 11.78 13.70 -14.71
N PRO A 425 10.51 14.12 -14.90
CA PRO A 425 10.14 15.53 -14.94
C PRO A 425 10.55 16.26 -13.66
N LEU A 426 10.92 17.55 -13.80
CA LEU A 426 11.37 18.41 -12.69
C LEU A 426 10.50 18.32 -11.42
N ILE A 427 9.18 18.34 -11.56
CA ILE A 427 8.24 18.30 -10.42
C ILE A 427 8.34 16.98 -9.65
N ILE A 428 8.48 15.87 -10.36
CA ILE A 428 8.62 14.54 -9.74
C ILE A 428 9.98 14.45 -9.06
N TRP A 429 11.03 14.93 -9.73
CA TRP A 429 12.37 15.00 -9.15
C TRP A 429 12.40 15.80 -7.85
N CYS A 430 11.73 16.96 -7.80
CA CYS A 430 11.64 17.78 -6.59
C CYS A 430 10.95 17.04 -5.45
N ARG A 431 9.82 16.35 -5.73
CA ARG A 431 9.13 15.50 -4.73
C ARG A 431 10.01 14.34 -4.24
N MET A 432 10.83 13.77 -5.11
CA MET A 432 11.80 12.74 -4.71
C MET A 432 12.83 13.31 -3.72
N VAL A 433 13.35 14.50 -3.98
CA VAL A 433 14.29 15.18 -3.07
C VAL A 433 13.62 15.51 -1.73
N GLU A 434 12.36 15.94 -1.73
CA GLU A 434 11.57 16.16 -0.50
C GLU A 434 11.46 14.87 0.33
N SER A 435 11.06 13.75 -0.28
CA SER A 435 10.93 12.48 0.46
C SER A 435 12.28 11.91 0.94
N VAL A 436 13.36 12.09 0.17
CA VAL A 436 14.72 11.74 0.62
C VAL A 436 15.19 12.64 1.76
N THR A 437 14.81 13.93 1.75
CA THR A 437 15.07 14.86 2.86
C THR A 437 14.36 14.40 4.13
N ALA A 438 13.08 14.05 4.03
CA ALA A 438 12.30 13.54 5.15
C ALA A 438 12.88 12.22 5.71
N MET A 439 13.30 11.31 4.84
CA MET A 439 14.00 10.07 5.23
C MET A 439 15.27 10.38 6.06
N ALA A 440 16.10 11.30 5.58
CA ALA A 440 17.33 11.69 6.28
C ALA A 440 17.03 12.37 7.63
N CYS A 441 15.98 13.19 7.71
CA CYS A 441 15.54 13.79 8.97
C CYS A 441 15.02 12.75 9.98
N HIS A 442 14.26 11.73 9.52
CA HIS A 442 13.84 10.62 10.37
C HIS A 442 15.05 9.86 10.93
N TRP A 443 16.11 9.65 10.15
CA TRP A 443 17.33 9.01 10.63
C TRP A 443 18.06 9.83 11.70
N LEU A 444 18.05 11.16 11.61
CA LEU A 444 18.60 12.03 12.67
C LEU A 444 17.79 11.91 13.97
N ILE A 445 16.46 11.83 13.88
CA ILE A 445 15.60 11.60 15.05
C ILE A 445 15.90 10.24 15.68
N THR A 446 16.03 9.19 14.87
CA THR A 446 16.44 7.86 15.34
C THR A 446 17.82 7.91 16.01
N ALA A 447 18.79 8.60 15.41
CA ALA A 447 20.14 8.75 15.98
C ALA A 447 20.14 9.44 17.34
N HIS A 448 19.29 10.46 17.52
CA HIS A 448 19.11 11.11 18.82
C HIS A 448 18.54 10.15 19.87
N GLN A 449 17.55 9.33 19.49
CA GLN A 449 16.97 8.29 20.35
C GLN A 449 18.01 7.22 20.74
N GLU A 450 18.85 6.79 19.79
CA GLU A 450 19.98 5.86 20.02
C GLU A 450 20.97 6.43 21.05
N LYS A 451 21.35 7.71 20.90
CA LYS A 451 22.32 8.39 21.79
C LYS A 451 21.79 8.59 23.21
N ALA A 452 20.50 8.81 23.38
CA ALA A 452 19.89 9.08 24.68
C ALA A 452 19.94 7.86 25.63
N ASN A 453 20.47 6.70 25.21
CA ASN A 453 20.40 5.42 25.95
C ASN A 453 19.00 5.13 26.48
N VAL A 454 17.98 5.67 25.80
CA VAL A 454 16.68 5.05 25.80
C VAL A 454 16.97 3.75 25.07
N THR A 455 17.32 2.68 25.82
CA THR A 455 16.91 1.35 25.38
C THR A 455 15.48 1.56 24.94
N PRO A 456 15.14 1.42 23.65
CA PRO A 456 13.77 1.64 23.26
C PRO A 456 12.97 0.76 24.19
N ASP A 457 12.21 1.36 25.11
CA ASP A 457 11.26 0.65 25.95
C ASP A 457 10.28 0.05 24.94
N GLY A 458 10.58 -1.16 24.47
CA GLY A 458 9.82 -1.92 23.49
C GLY A 458 9.47 -1.20 22.18
N HIS A 459 10.43 -0.76 21.37
CA HIS A 459 10.20 -0.77 19.91
C HIS A 459 10.51 -2.17 19.38
N ASP A 460 9.73 -3.14 19.86
CA ASP A 460 9.88 -4.58 19.70
C ASP A 460 9.46 -5.08 18.31
N TRP A 461 10.07 -4.58 17.24
CA TRP A 461 10.00 -5.37 16.01
C TRP A 461 10.91 -6.59 16.15
N PRO A 462 10.38 -7.84 16.08
CA PRO A 462 11.10 -9.10 16.38
C PRO A 462 12.29 -9.42 15.45
N GLN A 463 12.56 -8.58 14.45
CA GLN A 463 13.66 -8.80 13.53
C GLN A 463 14.91 -8.20 14.17
N GLN A 464 15.76 -9.07 14.73
CA GLN A 464 17.11 -8.72 15.18
C GLN A 464 17.86 -8.04 14.02
N GLN A 465 17.88 -6.72 14.01
CA GLN A 465 18.78 -5.95 13.17
C GLN A 465 20.00 -5.60 14.01
N GLU A 466 21.18 -5.91 13.48
CA GLU A 466 22.42 -5.29 13.93
C GLU A 466 22.30 -3.80 13.61
N TYR A 467 21.90 -2.99 14.59
CA TYR A 467 21.76 -1.54 14.41
C TYR A 467 23.15 -0.96 14.13
N SER A 468 23.36 -0.49 12.89
CA SER A 468 24.42 0.47 12.62
C SER A 468 23.88 1.88 12.86
N SER A 469 24.73 2.76 13.39
CA SER A 469 24.32 4.11 13.81
C SER A 469 23.59 4.84 12.69
N ALA A 470 22.35 5.27 12.93
CA ALA A 470 21.57 6.06 11.97
C ALA A 470 22.27 7.40 11.63
N LEU A 471 23.08 7.90 12.56
CA LEU A 471 23.95 9.06 12.37
C LEU A 471 24.95 8.84 11.22
N LEU A 472 25.62 7.68 11.22
CA LEU A 472 26.56 7.27 10.16
C LEU A 472 25.84 7.11 8.81
N GLY A 473 24.65 6.52 8.84
CA GLY A 473 23.81 6.37 7.65
C GLY A 473 23.48 7.71 7.00
N THR A 474 23.11 8.71 7.80
CA THR A 474 22.74 10.06 7.32
C THR A 474 23.94 10.81 6.72
N TRP A 475 25.09 10.74 7.38
CA TRP A 475 26.35 11.28 6.84
C TRP A 475 26.69 10.63 5.49
N PHE A 476 26.68 9.31 5.42
CA PHE A 476 27.03 8.57 4.21
C PHE A 476 26.03 8.82 3.07
N LEU A 477 24.74 8.90 3.36
CA LEU A 477 23.70 9.23 2.38
C LEU A 477 23.96 10.60 1.74
N THR A 478 24.26 11.61 2.56
CA THR A 478 24.52 12.97 2.07
C THR A 478 25.71 13.01 1.11
N GLN A 479 26.80 12.32 1.46
CA GLN A 479 28.00 12.20 0.62
C GLN A 479 27.71 11.53 -0.74
N LYS A 480 26.75 10.61 -0.80
CA LYS A 480 26.35 9.93 -2.06
C LYS A 480 25.32 10.74 -2.86
N LEU A 481 24.44 11.48 -2.20
CA LEU A 481 23.44 12.33 -2.85
C LEU A 481 24.04 13.55 -3.53
N GLU A 482 25.18 14.06 -3.05
CA GLU A 482 25.85 15.24 -3.63
C GLU A 482 25.99 15.14 -5.15
N ARG A 483 26.50 14.01 -5.66
CA ARG A 483 26.64 13.78 -7.10
C ARG A 483 25.31 13.76 -7.84
N MET A 484 24.26 13.17 -7.23
CA MET A 484 22.93 13.12 -7.83
C MET A 484 22.26 14.50 -7.87
N PHE A 485 22.46 15.32 -6.85
CA PHE A 485 21.99 16.71 -6.83
C PHE A 485 22.68 17.52 -7.93
N LEU A 486 24.00 17.40 -8.07
CA LEU A 486 24.74 18.11 -9.11
C LEU A 486 24.33 17.68 -10.53
N LEU A 487 24.11 16.38 -10.75
CA LEU A 487 23.56 15.89 -12.02
C LEU A 487 22.16 16.46 -12.28
N GLY A 488 21.28 16.50 -11.27
CA GLY A 488 19.96 17.13 -11.40
C GLY A 488 20.03 18.60 -11.77
N VAL A 489 20.94 19.37 -11.15
CA VAL A 489 21.17 20.78 -11.50
C VAL A 489 21.61 20.91 -12.96
N LEU A 490 22.49 20.03 -13.45
CA LEU A 490 22.92 20.04 -14.85
C LEU A 490 21.79 19.67 -15.82
N ASP A 491 21.05 18.59 -15.54
CA ASP A 491 19.95 18.11 -16.38
C ASP A 491 18.83 19.14 -16.53
N PHE A 492 18.52 19.86 -15.45
CA PHE A 492 17.50 20.92 -15.45
C PHE A 492 18.06 22.32 -15.77
N GLN A 493 19.29 22.43 -16.28
CA GLN A 493 19.91 23.70 -16.68
C GLN A 493 19.89 24.75 -15.55
N SER A 494 20.18 24.32 -14.33
CA SER A 494 20.18 25.14 -13.11
C SER A 494 18.83 25.80 -12.79
N HIS A 495 17.72 25.12 -13.10
CA HIS A 495 16.40 25.62 -12.79
C HIS A 495 16.26 25.98 -11.28
N PRO A 496 15.75 27.17 -10.92
CA PRO A 496 15.74 27.64 -9.54
C PRO A 496 15.05 26.70 -8.55
N LEU A 497 13.95 26.06 -8.99
CA LEU A 497 13.21 25.09 -8.16
C LEU A 497 14.08 23.88 -7.75
N ALA A 498 14.88 23.29 -8.67
CA ALA A 498 15.73 22.15 -8.33
C ALA A 498 16.79 22.54 -7.29
N VAL A 499 17.44 23.69 -7.51
CA VAL A 499 18.43 24.24 -6.57
C VAL A 499 17.79 24.57 -5.22
N HIS A 500 16.55 25.06 -5.23
CA HIS A 500 15.78 25.31 -4.02
C HIS A 500 15.58 24.02 -3.20
N HIS A 501 15.13 22.91 -3.80
CA HIS A 501 14.97 21.66 -3.04
C HIS A 501 16.29 21.10 -2.53
N ILE A 502 17.41 21.29 -3.26
CA ILE A 502 18.74 20.91 -2.77
C ILE A 502 19.14 21.75 -1.55
N LEU A 503 18.96 23.08 -1.61
CA LEU A 503 19.23 23.93 -0.46
C LEU A 503 18.30 23.62 0.72
N ASP A 504 17.08 23.14 0.45
CA ASP A 504 16.14 22.69 1.48
C ASP A 504 16.61 21.44 2.20
N TYR A 505 17.13 20.47 1.45
CA TYR A 505 17.78 19.29 2.02
C TYR A 505 18.84 19.68 3.05
N TYR A 506 19.81 20.52 2.67
CA TYR A 506 20.88 20.93 3.59
C TYR A 506 20.37 21.78 4.76
N SER A 507 19.42 22.69 4.51
CA SER A 507 18.84 23.55 5.55
C SER A 507 18.06 22.76 6.60
N GLN A 508 17.30 21.73 6.20
CA GLN A 508 16.54 20.90 7.13
C GLN A 508 17.49 20.04 7.96
N LEU A 509 18.48 19.40 7.34
CA LEU A 509 19.44 18.58 8.09
C LEU A 509 20.24 19.39 9.11
N ASP A 510 20.68 20.58 8.74
CA ASP A 510 21.37 21.48 9.67
C ASP A 510 20.46 21.87 10.85
N MET A 511 19.18 22.18 10.58
CA MET A 511 18.17 22.47 11.60
C MET A 511 17.96 21.32 12.58
N TYR A 512 17.71 20.12 12.09
CA TYR A 512 17.54 18.94 12.94
C TYR A 512 18.82 18.60 13.71
N SER A 513 19.99 18.76 13.08
CA SER A 513 21.27 18.52 13.76
C SER A 513 21.49 19.48 14.93
N GLU A 514 21.07 20.74 14.78
CA GLU A 514 21.17 21.77 15.83
C GLU A 514 20.17 21.54 16.96
N GLU A 515 18.89 21.30 16.62
CA GLU A 515 17.83 21.10 17.62
C GLU A 515 18.04 19.81 18.45
N LEU A 516 18.59 18.77 17.84
CA LEU A 516 18.82 17.47 18.49
C LEU A 516 20.23 17.31 19.09
N ASP A 517 21.05 18.36 18.98
CA ASP A 517 22.45 18.41 19.45
C ASP A 517 23.33 17.23 18.97
N LEU A 518 23.24 16.93 17.67
CA LEU A 518 23.95 15.82 17.01
C LEU A 518 25.27 16.29 16.41
N PRO A 519 26.40 15.57 16.56
CA PRO A 519 27.72 16.06 16.14
C PRO A 519 27.98 15.98 14.63
N LEU A 520 27.11 16.61 13.83
CA LEU A 520 27.13 16.65 12.38
C LEU A 520 27.00 18.08 11.85
N VAL A 521 27.64 18.33 10.71
CA VAL A 521 27.47 19.51 9.84
C VAL A 521 27.38 19.02 8.40
N PHE A 522 26.42 19.55 7.64
CA PHE A 522 26.19 19.18 6.24
C PHE A 522 26.35 20.37 5.33
N CYS A 523 27.46 20.51 4.62
CA CYS A 523 27.69 21.62 3.69
C CYS A 523 27.16 21.32 2.28
N PRO A 524 26.51 22.27 1.58
CA PRO A 524 26.32 22.16 0.13
C PRO A 524 27.69 22.13 -0.58
N PRO A 525 27.80 21.44 -1.73
CA PRO A 525 29.08 21.35 -2.42
C PRO A 525 29.51 22.70 -2.98
N PRO A 526 30.83 23.04 -2.97
CA PRO A 526 31.33 24.33 -3.45
C PRO A 526 30.93 24.67 -4.88
N ILE A 527 30.82 23.66 -5.74
CA ILE A 527 30.41 23.84 -7.13
C ILE A 527 28.95 24.31 -7.27
N LEU A 528 28.07 23.95 -6.32
CA LEU A 528 26.69 24.45 -6.26
C LEU A 528 26.66 25.93 -5.87
N THR A 529 27.48 26.33 -4.91
CA THR A 529 27.66 27.74 -4.52
C THR A 529 28.12 28.57 -5.71
N LEU A 530 29.09 28.08 -6.47
CA LEU A 530 29.55 28.72 -7.70
C LEU A 530 28.42 28.82 -8.74
N ASN A 531 27.69 27.73 -8.97
CA ASN A 531 26.55 27.70 -9.90
C ASN A 531 25.48 28.75 -9.55
N ILE A 532 25.08 28.85 -8.28
CA ILE A 532 24.09 29.82 -7.80
C ILE A 532 24.52 31.26 -8.11
N ILE A 533 25.78 31.59 -7.82
CA ILE A 533 26.33 32.93 -8.05
C ILE A 533 26.38 33.24 -9.55
N THR A 534 26.81 32.28 -10.37
CA THR A 534 26.88 32.46 -11.84
C THR A 534 25.52 32.64 -12.49
N ASN A 535 24.48 31.97 -11.97
CA ASN A 535 23.11 32.10 -12.49
C ASN A 535 22.39 33.36 -12.03
N ALA A 536 22.99 34.16 -11.14
CA ALA A 536 22.48 35.46 -10.73
C ALA A 536 21.07 35.43 -10.10
N ASP A 537 20.67 34.33 -9.48
CA ASP A 537 19.37 34.24 -8.80
C ASP A 537 19.49 34.83 -7.38
N LEU A 538 18.77 35.94 -7.16
CA LEU A 538 18.76 36.66 -5.88
C LEU A 538 18.17 35.82 -4.73
N ALA A 539 17.12 35.05 -4.98
CA ALA A 539 16.43 34.28 -3.96
C ALA A 539 17.30 33.11 -3.49
N LEU A 540 17.98 32.44 -4.41
CA LEU A 540 18.90 31.36 -4.09
C LEU A 540 20.16 31.88 -3.37
N THR A 541 20.70 33.01 -3.82
CA THR A 541 21.85 33.67 -3.19
C THR A 541 21.52 34.11 -1.76
N HIS A 542 20.33 34.69 -1.57
CA HIS A 542 19.81 35.02 -0.24
C HIS A 542 19.79 33.81 0.69
N ARG A 543 19.21 32.71 0.20
CA ARG A 543 19.03 31.49 0.99
C ARG A 543 20.36 30.83 1.35
N LEU A 544 21.27 30.75 0.39
CA LEU A 544 22.63 30.24 0.59
C LEU A 544 23.38 31.04 1.66
N GLY A 545 23.27 32.37 1.67
CA GLY A 545 23.88 33.22 2.70
C GLY A 545 23.41 32.89 4.12
N HIS A 546 22.11 32.59 4.31
CA HIS A 546 21.59 32.15 5.61
C HIS A 546 22.14 30.79 6.04
N ILE A 547 22.19 29.84 5.10
CA ILE A 547 22.72 28.49 5.36
C ILE A 547 24.19 28.57 5.78
N LEU A 548 25.03 29.32 5.05
CA LEU A 548 26.44 29.48 5.36
C LEU A 548 26.68 30.17 6.72
N ALA A 549 25.86 31.16 7.07
CA ALA A 549 25.95 31.82 8.37
C ALA A 549 25.61 30.87 9.53
N ARG A 550 24.59 30.01 9.35
CA ARG A 550 24.19 29.01 10.36
C ARG A 550 25.27 27.93 10.54
N MET A 551 25.87 27.47 9.45
CA MET A 551 26.97 26.52 9.47
C MET A 551 28.17 27.00 10.28
N LYS A 552 28.45 28.32 10.28
CA LYS A 552 29.51 28.89 11.13
C LYS A 552 29.26 28.59 12.61
N ASN A 553 28.07 28.96 13.08
CA ASN A 553 27.67 28.77 14.48
C ASN A 553 27.68 27.27 14.84
N ARG A 554 27.29 26.42 13.90
CA ARG A 554 27.32 24.96 14.08
C ARG A 554 28.75 24.44 14.21
N LEU A 555 29.67 24.86 13.35
CA LEU A 555 31.09 24.49 13.44
C LEU A 555 31.74 24.93 14.76
N GLU A 556 31.40 26.12 15.26
CA GLU A 556 31.86 26.59 16.58
C GLU A 556 31.30 25.72 17.72
N THR A 557 30.06 25.27 17.59
CA THR A 557 29.42 24.34 18.53
C THR A 557 30.11 22.97 18.49
N LEU A 558 30.37 22.42 17.31
CA LEU A 558 31.07 21.14 17.16
C LEU A 558 32.49 21.18 17.73
N LYS A 559 33.22 22.29 17.55
CA LYS A 559 34.54 22.47 18.18
C LYS A 559 34.46 22.41 19.69
N ARG A 560 33.43 23.04 20.28
CA ARG A 560 33.18 22.97 21.72
C ARG A 560 32.87 21.55 22.18
N MET A 561 32.04 20.81 21.44
CA MET A 561 31.74 19.40 21.74
C MET A 561 32.99 18.51 21.70
N MET A 562 33.91 18.78 20.78
CA MET A 562 35.21 18.09 20.71
C MET A 562 36.08 18.41 21.94
N GLU A 563 36.13 19.68 22.35
CA GLU A 563 36.86 20.14 23.56
C GLU A 563 36.26 19.56 24.85
N GLU A 564 34.94 19.34 24.88
CA GLU A 564 34.21 18.70 25.99
C GLU A 564 34.38 17.17 26.04
N GLY A 565 35.09 16.57 25.08
CA GLY A 565 35.46 15.14 25.09
C GLY A 565 34.49 14.19 24.40
N CYS A 566 33.71 14.66 23.41
CA CYS A 566 32.86 13.78 22.60
C CYS A 566 33.70 12.79 21.75
N GLU A 567 33.55 11.48 22.00
CA GLU A 567 34.32 10.41 21.32
C GLU A 567 33.67 9.90 20.01
N GLU A 568 32.62 10.55 19.50
CA GLU A 568 31.96 10.11 18.28
C GLU A 568 32.89 10.28 17.05
N PRO A 569 33.24 9.21 16.30
CA PRO A 569 34.23 9.28 15.22
C PRO A 569 33.79 10.21 14.08
N ILE A 570 32.48 10.37 13.88
CA ILE A 570 31.90 11.20 12.82
C ILE A 570 32.06 12.69 13.12
N LEU A 571 32.26 13.08 14.38
CA LEU A 571 32.57 14.46 14.76
C LEU A 571 33.85 14.93 14.05
N LEU A 572 34.87 14.08 14.00
CA LEU A 572 36.14 14.40 13.34
C LEU A 572 35.96 14.54 11.83
N ASP A 573 35.20 13.63 11.20
CA ASP A 573 34.91 13.71 9.77
C ASP A 573 34.05 14.94 9.42
N SER A 574 33.11 15.31 10.28
CA SER A 574 32.31 16.54 10.12
C SER A 574 33.18 17.80 10.26
N LEU A 575 34.13 17.80 11.19
CA LEU A 575 35.11 18.87 11.34
C LEU A 575 36.09 18.93 10.15
N ASN A 576 36.45 17.80 9.53
CA ASN A 576 37.22 17.79 8.29
C ASN A 576 36.47 18.51 7.14
N GLY A 577 35.14 18.46 7.15
CA GLY A 577 34.26 19.23 6.26
C GLY A 577 34.36 20.76 6.42
N MET A 578 35.05 21.28 7.43
CA MET A 578 35.33 22.72 7.58
C MET A 578 36.00 23.33 6.35
N HIS A 579 36.86 22.57 5.66
CA HIS A 579 37.51 23.06 4.44
C HIS A 579 36.47 23.38 3.35
N GLU A 580 35.46 22.54 3.18
CA GLU A 580 34.39 22.72 2.18
C GLU A 580 33.51 23.93 2.52
N VAL A 581 33.17 24.10 3.80
CA VAL A 581 32.43 25.28 4.28
C VAL A 581 33.24 26.55 4.02
N ASN A 582 34.52 26.56 4.36
CA ASN A 582 35.40 27.70 4.12
C ASN A 582 35.50 28.03 2.63
N GLU A 583 35.65 27.02 1.76
CA GLU A 583 35.65 27.24 0.32
C GLU A 583 34.31 27.79 -0.18
N CYS A 584 33.17 27.30 0.30
CA CYS A 584 31.85 27.85 -0.04
C CYS A 584 31.69 29.32 0.41
N VAL A 585 32.10 29.63 1.64
CA VAL A 585 32.04 30.99 2.19
C VAL A 585 32.96 31.92 1.42
N LEU A 586 34.19 31.48 1.14
CA LEU A 586 35.12 32.25 0.31
C LEU A 586 34.51 32.50 -1.06
N ILE A 587 33.92 31.47 -1.69
CA ILE A 587 33.29 31.61 -3.00
C ILE A 587 32.14 32.60 -2.98
N PHE A 588 31.29 32.51 -1.96
CA PHE A 588 30.17 33.39 -1.75
C PHE A 588 30.62 34.85 -1.50
N LEU A 589 31.54 35.07 -0.57
CA LEU A 589 32.01 36.41 -0.22
C LEU A 589 32.78 37.04 -1.38
N THR A 590 33.68 36.35 -2.08
CA THR A 590 34.40 36.94 -3.22
C THR A 590 33.57 37.07 -4.48
N GLY A 591 32.56 36.22 -4.67
CA GLY A 591 31.63 36.31 -5.80
C GLY A 591 30.60 37.44 -5.63
N VAL A 592 30.12 37.67 -4.40
CA VAL A 592 29.01 38.58 -4.10
C VAL A 592 29.48 39.90 -3.48
N LEU A 593 30.59 39.91 -2.74
CA LEU A 593 30.97 41.01 -1.84
C LEU A 593 32.40 41.54 -2.01
N GLU A 594 33.42 40.74 -2.28
CA GLU A 594 34.78 41.25 -2.40
C GLU A 594 35.09 41.47 -3.86
N GLY A 595 35.51 42.69 -4.22
CA GLY A 595 35.83 43.16 -5.58
C GLY A 595 36.82 42.30 -6.40
N THR A 596 37.23 41.15 -5.88
CA THR A 596 38.34 40.29 -6.25
C THR A 596 37.93 39.09 -7.11
N ALA A 597 36.67 39.01 -7.57
CA ALA A 597 36.28 38.08 -8.63
C ALA A 597 37.26 38.23 -9.82
N LEU A 598 37.92 37.14 -10.21
CA LEU A 598 39.01 37.04 -11.20
C LEU A 598 40.42 37.49 -10.73
N SER A 599 40.63 37.67 -9.42
CA SER A 599 41.98 37.74 -8.84
C SER A 599 42.76 36.45 -9.10
N GLU A 600 44.08 36.48 -8.94
CA GLU A 600 44.92 35.29 -9.14
C GLU A 600 44.59 34.17 -8.14
N SER A 601 44.20 34.53 -6.90
CA SER A 601 43.71 33.57 -5.90
C SER A 601 42.34 32.99 -6.28
N TRP A 602 41.44 33.81 -6.82
CA TRP A 602 40.13 33.35 -7.30
C TRP A 602 40.26 32.42 -8.50
N LYS A 603 41.18 32.72 -9.43
CA LYS A 603 41.49 31.89 -10.59
C LYS A 603 42.00 30.52 -10.19
N LYS A 604 42.97 30.45 -9.26
CA LYS A 604 43.46 29.18 -8.71
C LYS A 604 42.35 28.34 -8.08
N ARG A 605 41.32 28.97 -7.51
CA ARG A 605 40.14 28.26 -6.99
C ARG A 605 39.21 27.78 -8.11
N LEU A 606 39.00 28.60 -9.13
CA LEU A 606 38.21 28.21 -10.31
C LEU A 606 38.88 27.08 -11.13
N ASP A 607 40.21 26.98 -11.13
CA ASP A 607 40.96 25.88 -11.75
C ASP A 607 40.56 24.50 -11.21
N ASN A 608 40.06 24.46 -9.96
CA ASN A 608 39.57 23.21 -9.35
C ASN A 608 38.22 22.76 -9.94
N PHE A 609 37.50 23.65 -10.65
CA PHE A 609 36.13 23.40 -11.13
C PHE A 609 35.96 23.56 -12.65
N TYR A 610 36.74 24.41 -13.31
CA TYR A 610 36.71 24.66 -14.76
C TYR A 610 38.10 24.62 -15.39
N PRO A 611 38.28 24.05 -16.60
CA PRO A 611 39.54 24.14 -17.33
C PRO A 611 39.82 25.58 -17.80
N PHE A 612 41.04 26.05 -17.57
CA PHE A 612 41.49 27.45 -17.67
C PHE A 612 41.38 28.10 -19.06
N GLU A 613 41.28 27.30 -20.13
CA GLU A 613 41.23 27.79 -21.52
C GLU A 613 40.06 28.76 -21.76
N LEU A 614 38.91 28.57 -21.10
CA LEU A 614 37.74 29.47 -21.20
C LEU A 614 37.91 30.81 -20.45
N LEU A 615 38.80 30.88 -19.46
CA LEU A 615 39.02 32.08 -18.62
C LEU A 615 40.16 32.97 -19.17
N GLU A 616 41.08 32.40 -19.96
CA GLU A 616 42.13 33.13 -20.69
C GLU A 616 41.56 34.13 -21.71
N ASP A 617 40.50 33.74 -22.44
CA ASP A 617 39.80 34.59 -23.40
C ASP A 617 39.14 35.81 -22.72
N VAL A 618 38.64 35.64 -21.48
CA VAL A 618 38.06 36.72 -20.67
C VAL A 618 39.15 37.70 -20.18
N LYS A 619 40.38 37.22 -19.92
CA LYS A 619 41.52 38.07 -19.52
C LYS A 619 42.04 38.96 -20.65
N ALA A 620 41.96 38.52 -21.90
CA ALA A 620 42.44 39.29 -23.05
C ALA A 620 41.61 40.57 -23.29
N GLY A 621 40.41 40.66 -22.71
CA GLY A 621 39.55 41.82 -22.80
C GLY A 621 40.02 43.00 -21.94
N LYS A 622 40.29 44.15 -22.56
CA LYS A 622 40.54 45.46 -21.89
C LYS A 622 39.45 45.90 -20.89
N HIS A 623 38.33 45.19 -20.82
CA HIS A 623 37.18 45.48 -19.96
C HIS A 623 37.02 44.49 -18.80
N ALA A 624 37.98 43.59 -18.54
CA ALA A 624 37.90 42.62 -17.44
C ALA A 624 37.64 43.26 -16.05
N ALA A 625 38.16 44.47 -15.80
CA ALA A 625 37.86 45.24 -14.57
C ALA A 625 36.41 45.76 -14.51
N LYS A 626 35.82 46.11 -15.66
CA LYS A 626 34.40 46.47 -15.76
C LYS A 626 33.50 45.23 -15.67
N PHE A 627 33.95 44.11 -16.22
CA PHE A 627 33.30 42.81 -16.07
C PHE A 627 33.29 42.33 -14.61
N ALA A 628 34.39 42.51 -13.87
CA ALA A 628 34.45 42.24 -12.43
C ALA A 628 33.36 43.03 -11.68
N ALA A 629 33.21 44.34 -11.96
CA ALA A 629 32.14 45.17 -11.38
C ALA A 629 30.73 44.66 -11.70
N VAL A 630 30.51 44.09 -12.89
CA VAL A 630 29.24 43.46 -13.29
C VAL A 630 29.05 42.10 -12.60
N THR A 631 30.11 41.30 -12.42
CA THR A 631 30.02 40.02 -11.72
C THR A 631 29.71 40.18 -10.24
N HIS A 632 30.22 41.24 -9.60
CA HIS A 632 29.83 41.62 -8.23
C HIS A 632 28.33 41.89 -8.13
N ALA A 633 27.75 42.46 -9.19
CA ALA A 633 26.35 42.85 -9.23
C ALA A 633 25.39 41.79 -9.76
N LEU A 634 25.87 40.64 -10.24
CA LEU A 634 25.03 39.66 -10.96
C LEU A 634 23.71 39.35 -10.23
N PRO A 635 23.71 38.91 -8.95
CA PRO A 635 22.45 38.56 -8.26
C PRO A 635 21.51 39.73 -8.01
N TYR A 636 22.01 40.97 -8.00
CA TYR A 636 21.26 42.17 -7.63
C TYR A 636 21.34 43.27 -8.69
N LEU A 637 21.64 42.89 -9.94
CA LEU A 637 21.83 43.78 -11.09
C LEU A 637 20.61 44.69 -11.32
N PRO A 638 19.36 44.24 -11.12
CA PRO A 638 18.19 45.13 -11.24
C PRO A 638 18.17 46.24 -10.17
N PHE A 639 18.58 45.95 -8.94
CA PHE A 639 18.62 46.92 -7.84
C PHE A 639 19.77 47.91 -8.04
N PHE A 640 20.93 47.43 -8.48
CA PHE A 640 22.03 48.29 -8.90
C PHE A 640 21.65 49.14 -10.11
N GLY A 641 20.94 48.59 -11.08
CA GLY A 641 20.44 49.29 -12.26
C GLY A 641 19.55 50.48 -11.91
N ARG A 642 18.70 50.33 -10.89
CA ARG A 642 17.87 51.42 -10.36
C ARG A 642 18.70 52.50 -9.66
N ALA A 643 19.66 52.12 -8.82
CA ALA A 643 20.57 53.08 -8.21
C ALA A 643 21.45 53.78 -9.27
N LEU A 644 21.81 53.08 -10.35
CA LEU A 644 22.58 53.60 -11.48
C LEU A 644 21.80 54.66 -12.29
N THR A 645 20.51 54.44 -12.54
CA THR A 645 19.67 55.41 -13.27
C THR A 645 19.38 56.68 -12.46
N GLU A 646 19.33 56.58 -11.14
CA GLU A 646 19.12 57.73 -10.24
C GLU A 646 20.35 58.66 -10.16
N ILE A 647 21.57 58.15 -10.41
CA ILE A 647 22.83 58.88 -10.20
C ILE A 647 23.40 59.51 -11.49
N GLY A 648 23.18 58.92 -12.67
CA GLY A 648 23.41 59.56 -13.98
C GLY A 648 24.86 59.95 -14.39
N ARG A 649 25.91 59.59 -13.64
CA ARG A 649 27.34 59.89 -13.94
C ARG A 649 28.29 58.71 -13.74
N GLU A 650 29.54 58.80 -14.24
CA GLU A 650 30.61 57.80 -14.02
C GLU A 650 31.10 57.77 -12.56
N TRP A 651 31.49 56.58 -12.08
CA TRP A 651 31.68 56.26 -10.66
C TRP A 651 33.15 56.24 -10.23
N THR A 652 33.41 56.65 -8.99
CA THR A 652 34.65 56.34 -8.26
C THR A 652 34.52 55.05 -7.44
N GLN A 653 35.63 54.38 -7.10
CA GLN A 653 35.63 53.14 -6.30
C GLN A 653 34.99 53.32 -4.90
N THR A 654 35.05 54.52 -4.33
CA THR A 654 34.44 54.86 -3.03
C THR A 654 32.93 54.98 -3.13
N GLU A 655 32.42 55.66 -4.16
CA GLU A 655 30.97 55.76 -4.43
C GLU A 655 30.35 54.39 -4.71
N PHE A 656 31.10 53.46 -5.33
CA PHE A 656 30.64 52.09 -5.54
C PHE A 656 30.39 51.31 -4.24
N LYS A 657 31.22 51.53 -3.21
CA LYS A 657 31.03 50.91 -1.89
C LYS A 657 29.80 51.47 -1.17
N GLU A 658 29.57 52.77 -1.28
CA GLU A 658 28.43 53.46 -0.63
C GLU A 658 27.10 53.05 -1.26
N VAL A 659 27.01 53.04 -2.59
CA VAL A 659 25.78 52.61 -3.28
C VAL A 659 25.50 51.13 -3.01
N ARG A 660 26.54 50.29 -2.92
CA ARG A 660 26.36 48.90 -2.53
C ARG A 660 25.83 48.76 -1.10
N ALA A 661 26.32 49.54 -0.16
CA ALA A 661 25.80 49.53 1.21
C ALA A 661 24.31 49.94 1.23
N ALA A 662 23.92 50.92 0.42
CA ALA A 662 22.52 51.31 0.24
C ALA A 662 21.68 50.19 -0.37
N VAL A 663 22.14 49.54 -1.45
CA VAL A 663 21.42 48.42 -2.07
C VAL A 663 21.28 47.24 -1.11
N LEU A 664 22.32 46.92 -0.32
CA LEU A 664 22.22 45.88 0.71
C LEU A 664 21.21 46.25 1.80
N ALA A 665 21.12 47.53 2.18
CA ALA A 665 20.11 48.00 3.13
C ALA A 665 18.69 47.91 2.55
N ASP A 666 18.51 48.24 1.27
CA ASP A 666 17.22 48.11 0.57
C ASP A 666 16.79 46.64 0.44
N LEU A 667 17.73 45.74 0.14
CA LEU A 667 17.48 44.29 0.11
C LEU A 667 17.09 43.77 1.50
N SER A 668 17.78 44.24 2.55
CA SER A 668 17.46 43.93 3.94
C SER A 668 16.05 44.40 4.32
N ALA A 669 15.68 45.63 3.92
CA ALA A 669 14.32 46.17 4.11
C ALA A 669 13.24 45.38 3.34
N ALA A 670 13.59 44.78 2.21
CA ALA A 670 12.72 43.88 1.44
C ALA A 670 12.64 42.44 2.00
N GLY A 671 13.32 42.14 3.11
CA GLY A 671 13.36 40.82 3.74
C GLY A 671 14.38 39.85 3.14
N LEU A 672 15.28 40.33 2.27
CA LEU A 672 16.36 39.55 1.67
C LEU A 672 17.68 39.76 2.45
N THR A 673 17.71 39.30 3.70
CA THR A 673 18.79 39.55 4.66
C THR A 673 20.00 38.62 4.56
N GLY A 674 19.89 37.46 3.92
CA GLY A 674 20.91 36.41 3.98
C GLY A 674 22.33 36.80 3.56
N ILE A 675 22.50 37.72 2.61
CA ILE A 675 23.82 38.23 2.22
C ILE A 675 24.41 39.08 3.36
N GLU A 676 23.61 39.95 3.97
CA GLU A 676 24.03 40.77 5.11
C GLU A 676 24.36 39.92 6.33
N VAL A 677 23.54 38.89 6.60
CA VAL A 677 23.74 37.95 7.71
C VAL A 677 25.05 37.17 7.54
N CYS A 678 25.32 36.63 6.35
CA CYS A 678 26.59 35.95 6.05
C CYS A 678 27.78 36.92 6.18
N ASN A 679 27.64 38.13 5.66
CA ASN A 679 28.69 39.16 5.76
C ASN A 679 29.00 39.47 7.24
N LYS A 680 27.99 39.73 8.07
CA LYS A 680 28.17 39.99 9.51
C LYS A 680 28.80 38.81 10.25
N ALA A 681 28.42 37.57 9.91
CA ALA A 681 28.92 36.38 10.58
C ALA A 681 30.43 36.17 10.35
N PHE A 682 30.94 36.47 9.15
CA PHE A 682 32.33 36.16 8.77
C PHE A 682 33.28 37.37 8.70
N LEU A 683 32.82 38.57 8.32
CA LEU A 683 33.71 39.74 8.16
C LEU A 683 33.90 40.57 9.44
N LYS A 684 33.01 40.43 10.44
CA LYS A 684 33.15 41.13 11.73
C LYS A 684 34.36 40.63 12.53
N GLU A 685 34.64 39.32 12.48
CA GLU A 685 35.79 38.71 13.14
C GLU A 685 37.11 38.90 12.41
N VAL A 686 37.12 39.09 11.08
CA VAL A 686 38.36 39.43 10.36
C VAL A 686 38.88 40.78 10.84
N LYS A 687 38.00 41.76 11.06
CA LYS A 687 38.36 43.05 11.64
C LYS A 687 38.78 42.94 13.10
N GLU A 688 38.07 42.18 13.92
CA GLU A 688 38.44 41.97 15.34
C GLU A 688 39.76 41.16 15.49
N LYS A 689 40.05 40.20 14.59
CA LYS A 689 41.35 39.48 14.55
C LYS A 689 42.48 40.33 13.99
N GLU A 690 42.24 41.14 12.95
CA GLU A 690 43.24 42.08 12.42
C GLU A 690 43.56 43.20 13.43
N GLU A 691 42.57 43.67 14.20
CA GLU A 691 42.77 44.61 15.31
C GLU A 691 43.54 43.94 16.46
N ALA A 692 43.23 42.68 16.81
CA ALA A 692 43.95 41.92 17.84
C ALA A 692 45.40 41.56 17.44
N GLU A 693 45.65 41.22 16.17
CA GLU A 693 46.99 40.99 15.63
C GLU A 693 47.76 42.30 15.41
N GLY A 694 47.07 43.40 15.10
CA GLY A 694 47.63 44.75 15.07
C GLY A 694 48.14 45.19 16.44
N THR A 695 47.35 44.99 17.50
CA THR A 695 47.77 45.27 18.89
C THR A 695 48.90 44.36 19.36
N ARG A 696 48.93 43.08 18.95
CA ARG A 696 50.06 42.17 19.26
C ARG A 696 51.35 42.56 18.52
N LYS A 697 51.27 43.15 17.33
CA LYS A 697 52.44 43.68 16.62
C LYS A 697 52.94 44.97 17.26
N GLU A 698 52.05 45.85 17.73
CA GLU A 698 52.43 47.07 18.46
C GLU A 698 53.06 46.75 19.83
N GLU A 699 52.60 45.72 20.53
CA GLU A 699 53.23 45.22 21.77
C GLU A 699 54.56 44.48 21.55
N SER A 700 54.87 44.04 20.33
CA SER A 700 56.17 43.42 19.99
C SER A 700 57.23 44.42 19.53
N VAL A 701 56.84 45.69 19.35
CA VAL A 701 57.69 46.80 18.88
C VAL A 701 57.88 47.89 19.96
N ALA A 702 57.17 47.78 21.08
CA ALA A 702 57.42 48.53 22.33
C ALA A 702 58.23 47.69 23.31
#